data_AF-A0A515HL55-F1
#
_entry.id   AF-A0A515HL55-F1
#
_cell.length_a   1.000
_cell.length_b   1.000
_cell.length_c   1.000
_cell.angle_alpha   90.00
_cell.angle_beta   90.00
_cell.angle_gamma   90.00
#
_symmetry.space_group_name_H-M   'P 1'
#
loop_
_entity.id
_entity.type
_entity.pdbx_description
1 polymer ?
#
loop_
_entity_poly.entity_id
_entity_poly.type
_entity_poly.pdbx_seq_one_letter_code
_entity_poly.pdbx_strand_id
1 'polypeptide(L)'
;MPPSTPPPLEQKKPSPLPHYSPTFLTTAAGVPVVDNNNSATAGPRGLLLSQDIWLNEKLANFVHEVIPERRMHAKGAGAFGTFTVTNDITRYTRAALFSEVGKKTEMFARFSTVAGERGSADAERDLRGFSLRFYTEEGNWDLVGNNTPVFFFRDPKKFVDLNHAIKRDPRSGLRNATFKWDFWTLLPEALHQVTITMSDRGIPDGYRHMHGFGSHTFSFINHEQQRHWVKFHLLTQQGIKNLTDDEAAILRGVDPDSSTRDLFQAIDRGDYPRWTMYVQIMPEADAATVPYHPFDLTKVWPHADYPLIEVGVMELNRNPENYFRDVEQCVFSPSNVPPGIGFSPDRMLQSRLFNYLDAGRYRVGTNYFQIPVNRARCPVFSNHRDGHVRVDDNYGGRPHYEPNSFAQWQSQPQYREPPLKLEGCADVYNFREDDDDYFSQPRALFLLMTPAQRQALFDNTARHFEDAAAFVKERHAQNCERCHPDYGRGVRAAMARLNPIKPGESCCPPAHVSSDAWATRPPPGRSVQPPEPPLYAHDGVRMGCCVGKAMPPAPPPPCNVYTGADEEQQQQQQQQDEDARYADVAMCCPFLQARAAAASALATYTDAVQQQQQQQHKRQNAGKAEARRGAARAAAAAASSTCPAALPTAPQQKQQPATCVRGAAITITSITPAPSGASGTVTRKRKVVKTHKKHRPSRGAPC
;
A
#
# COMPACT_ATOMS: atom_id res chain seq x y z
N MET A 1 8.68 47.49 -4.27
CA MET A 1 9.12 46.72 -3.09
C MET A 1 9.77 45.44 -3.60
N PRO A 2 10.87 44.95 -3.02
CA PRO A 2 11.36 43.61 -3.32
C PRO A 2 10.33 42.55 -2.93
N PRO A 3 10.27 41.39 -3.59
CA PRO A 3 9.41 40.30 -3.15
C PRO A 3 9.86 39.84 -1.77
N SER A 4 8.93 39.78 -0.82
CA SER A 4 9.19 39.27 0.53
C SER A 4 9.77 37.86 0.45
N THR A 5 10.94 37.66 1.07
CA THR A 5 11.51 36.33 1.31
C THR A 5 10.41 35.45 1.92
N PRO A 6 10.18 34.22 1.41
CA PRO A 6 9.29 33.31 2.11
C PRO A 6 9.82 33.13 3.54
N PRO A 7 8.95 33.08 4.57
CA PRO A 7 9.41 32.81 5.92
C PRO A 7 10.19 31.48 5.91
N PRO A 8 11.26 31.35 6.71
CA PRO A 8 11.88 30.05 6.94
C PRO A 8 10.80 29.03 7.27
N LEU A 9 10.94 27.78 6.80
CA LEU A 9 10.14 26.69 7.33
C LEU A 9 10.37 26.67 8.84
N GLU A 10 9.37 27.13 9.58
CA GLU A 10 9.44 27.24 11.03
C GLU A 10 9.61 25.81 11.54
N GLN A 11 10.84 25.47 11.94
CA GLN A 11 11.17 24.18 12.52
C GLN A 11 10.44 24.11 13.85
N LYS A 12 9.18 23.68 13.78
CA LYS A 12 8.32 23.42 14.93
C LYS A 12 9.16 22.58 15.87
N LYS A 13 9.48 23.13 17.05
CA LYS A 13 10.35 22.46 18.03
C LYS A 13 9.89 21.01 18.16
N PRO A 14 10.80 20.03 18.11
CA PRO A 14 10.41 18.63 18.17
C PRO A 14 9.49 18.45 19.36
N SER A 15 8.32 17.84 19.12
CA SER A 15 7.29 17.62 20.14
C SER A 15 7.99 17.06 21.39
N PRO A 16 7.83 17.68 22.57
CA PRO A 16 8.55 17.25 23.75
C PRO A 16 8.26 15.76 23.97
N LEU A 17 9.32 14.97 24.20
CA LEU A 17 9.19 13.54 24.36
C LEU A 17 8.12 13.25 25.42
N PRO A 18 7.14 12.37 25.15
CA PRO A 18 6.07 12.08 26.09
C PRO A 18 6.64 11.67 27.45
N HIS A 19 6.13 12.31 28.52
CA HIS A 19 6.49 11.96 29.89
C HIS A 19 5.85 10.62 30.24
N TYR A 20 6.67 9.57 30.29
CA TYR A 20 6.26 8.25 30.74
C TYR A 20 6.41 8.11 32.25
N SER A 21 5.38 7.62 32.93
CA SER A 21 5.51 7.12 34.31
C SER A 21 6.43 5.90 34.33
N PRO A 22 7.24 5.69 35.39
CA PRO A 22 8.07 4.50 35.52
C PRO A 22 7.27 3.20 35.44
N THR A 23 7.75 2.25 34.65
CA THR A 23 7.20 0.89 34.55
C THR A 23 8.19 -0.11 35.12
N PHE A 24 7.73 -1.01 35.99
CA PHE A 24 8.55 -2.07 36.57
C PHE A 24 8.49 -3.31 35.67
N LEU A 25 9.65 -3.95 35.46
CA LEU A 25 9.74 -5.16 34.65
C LEU A 25 9.09 -6.35 35.39
N THR A 26 8.35 -7.15 34.64
CA THR A 26 7.82 -8.44 35.09
C THR A 26 8.06 -9.50 34.01
N THR A 27 8.11 -10.76 34.41
CA THR A 27 7.96 -11.88 33.47
C THR A 27 6.55 -11.90 32.87
N ALA A 28 6.33 -12.72 31.84
CA ALA A 28 5.02 -12.95 31.24
C ALA A 28 3.98 -13.53 32.24
N ALA A 29 4.44 -14.14 33.34
CA ALA A 29 3.61 -14.58 34.46
C ALA A 29 3.32 -13.48 35.51
N GLY A 30 3.78 -12.25 35.28
CA GLY A 30 3.61 -11.11 36.19
C GLY A 30 4.56 -11.11 37.41
N VAL A 31 5.60 -11.94 37.41
CA VAL A 31 6.58 -11.99 38.51
C VAL A 31 7.56 -10.82 38.37
N PRO A 32 7.79 -9.99 39.41
CA PRO A 32 8.75 -8.89 39.34
C PRO A 32 10.16 -9.35 38.98
N VAL A 33 10.78 -8.66 38.04
CA VAL A 33 12.17 -8.88 37.63
C VAL A 33 13.09 -8.05 38.53
N VAL A 34 14.01 -8.72 39.23
CA VAL A 34 14.91 -8.08 40.22
C VAL A 34 16.16 -7.45 39.61
N ASP A 35 16.63 -7.97 38.47
CA ASP A 35 17.76 -7.46 37.69
C ASP A 35 17.51 -7.76 36.20
N ASN A 36 17.90 -6.84 35.33
CA ASN A 36 17.77 -6.94 33.87
C ASN A 36 19.11 -6.72 33.14
N ASN A 37 20.18 -6.43 33.88
CA ASN A 37 21.54 -6.16 33.41
C ASN A 37 22.46 -7.37 33.64
N ASN A 38 22.23 -8.10 34.73
CA ASN A 38 23.03 -9.28 35.10
C ASN A 38 22.19 -10.57 35.04
N SER A 39 22.84 -11.67 34.68
CA SER A 39 22.24 -13.01 34.69
C SER A 39 22.74 -13.82 35.89
N ALA A 40 21.92 -14.76 36.36
CA ALA A 40 22.29 -15.64 37.46
C ALA A 40 23.43 -16.59 37.04
N THR A 41 24.54 -16.57 37.78
CA THR A 41 25.75 -17.34 37.49
C THR A 41 26.26 -18.10 38.73
N ALA A 42 27.03 -19.16 38.51
CA ALA A 42 27.74 -19.89 39.57
C ALA A 42 28.94 -19.10 40.11
N GLY A 43 28.66 -17.98 40.79
CA GLY A 43 29.65 -16.97 41.20
C GLY A 43 29.99 -15.97 40.09
N PRO A 44 30.66 -14.84 40.39
CA PRO A 44 30.72 -13.65 39.52
C PRO A 44 31.38 -13.82 38.14
N ARG A 45 32.04 -14.96 37.88
CA ARG A 45 32.65 -15.33 36.59
C ARG A 45 32.28 -16.76 36.16
N GLY A 46 31.23 -17.32 36.76
CA GLY A 46 30.82 -18.70 36.58
C GLY A 46 29.88 -18.92 35.40
N LEU A 47 29.49 -20.19 35.21
CA LEU A 47 28.48 -20.58 34.22
C LEU A 47 27.10 -19.99 34.55
N LEU A 48 26.33 -19.68 33.52
CA LEU A 48 24.91 -19.30 33.65
C LEU A 48 24.10 -20.43 34.28
N LEU A 49 23.18 -20.06 35.17
CA LEU A 49 22.24 -21.00 35.77
C LEU A 49 20.97 -21.07 34.90
N SER A 50 20.57 -22.27 34.48
CA SER A 50 19.34 -22.47 33.69
C SER A 50 18.06 -22.06 34.41
N GLN A 51 18.10 -21.86 35.72
CA GLN A 51 17.01 -21.33 36.54
C GLN A 51 16.80 -19.81 36.40
N ASP A 52 17.62 -19.10 35.62
CA ASP A 52 17.38 -17.70 35.26
C ASP A 52 16.20 -17.60 34.27
N ILE A 53 14.99 -17.62 34.82
CA ILE A 53 13.76 -17.62 34.03
C ILE A 53 13.62 -16.34 33.21
N TRP A 54 14.08 -15.19 33.72
CA TRP A 54 13.99 -13.93 32.98
C TRP A 54 14.94 -13.91 31.78
N LEU A 55 16.18 -14.37 31.94
CA LEU A 55 17.10 -14.53 30.80
C LEU A 55 16.49 -15.43 29.71
N ASN A 56 15.99 -16.60 30.11
CA ASN A 56 15.41 -17.56 29.18
C ASN A 56 14.18 -16.99 28.46
N GLU A 57 13.25 -16.36 29.20
CA GLU A 57 12.01 -15.79 28.65
C GLU A 57 12.28 -14.61 27.71
N LYS A 58 13.19 -13.70 28.10
CA LYS A 58 13.59 -12.53 27.30
C LYS A 58 14.22 -12.94 25.97
N LEU A 59 15.14 -13.92 25.99
CA LEU A 59 15.75 -14.46 24.78
C LEU A 59 14.74 -15.24 23.93
N ALA A 60 13.85 -16.01 24.56
CA ALA A 60 12.80 -16.74 23.85
C ALA A 60 11.76 -15.81 23.21
N ASN A 61 11.45 -14.66 23.80
CA ASN A 61 10.55 -13.68 23.18
C ASN A 61 11.18 -13.05 21.92
N PHE A 62 12.42 -12.56 22.05
CA PHE A 62 13.17 -11.91 20.97
C PHE A 62 13.23 -12.75 19.68
N VAL A 63 13.53 -14.05 19.77
CA VAL A 63 13.64 -14.92 18.58
C VAL A 63 12.29 -15.21 17.90
N HIS A 64 11.16 -14.85 18.51
CA HIS A 64 9.81 -15.04 17.98
C HIS A 64 9.09 -13.72 17.62
N GLU A 65 9.76 -12.57 17.65
CA GLU A 65 9.16 -11.27 17.29
C GLU A 65 8.73 -11.16 15.81
N VAL A 66 9.34 -11.94 14.91
CA VAL A 66 9.16 -11.82 13.47
C VAL A 66 8.17 -12.85 12.92
N ILE A 67 7.02 -12.39 12.45
CA ILE A 67 6.12 -13.15 11.56
C ILE A 67 6.53 -13.03 10.09
N PRO A 68 6.08 -13.93 9.19
CA PRO A 68 6.30 -13.77 7.76
C PRO A 68 5.80 -12.41 7.23
N GLU A 69 6.51 -11.82 6.28
CA GLU A 69 6.03 -10.64 5.57
C GLU A 69 4.89 -10.99 4.60
N ARG A 70 4.17 -9.98 4.09
CA ARG A 70 3.23 -10.19 2.99
C ARG A 70 4.03 -10.54 1.72
N ARG A 71 3.62 -11.59 1.00
CA ARG A 71 4.32 -12.05 -0.22
C ARG A 71 4.55 -10.91 -1.24
N MET A 72 3.51 -10.10 -1.44
CA MET A 72 3.53 -8.83 -2.16
C MET A 72 3.04 -7.73 -1.21
N HIS A 73 3.37 -6.46 -1.48
CA HIS A 73 3.00 -5.32 -0.64
C HIS A 73 3.60 -5.36 0.79
N ALA A 74 4.81 -5.89 0.93
CA ALA A 74 5.50 -6.04 2.21
C ALA A 74 5.84 -4.68 2.85
N LYS A 75 6.59 -3.82 2.15
CA LYS A 75 6.87 -2.43 2.55
C LYS A 75 5.61 -1.58 2.45
N GLY A 76 5.31 -0.79 3.48
CA GLY A 76 4.15 0.10 3.48
C GLY A 76 3.89 0.79 4.82
N ALA A 77 3.01 1.78 4.81
CA ALA A 77 2.60 2.55 5.97
C ALA A 77 1.08 2.54 6.11
N GLY A 78 0.56 2.71 7.32
CA GLY A 78 -0.88 2.79 7.55
C GLY A 78 -1.26 3.79 8.63
N ALA A 79 -2.51 4.24 8.60
CA ALA A 79 -3.07 5.20 9.55
C ALA A 79 -4.58 5.02 9.70
N PHE A 80 -5.11 5.44 10.84
CA PHE A 80 -6.54 5.53 11.12
C PHE A 80 -7.12 6.86 10.62
N GLY A 81 -8.42 6.84 10.37
CA GLY A 81 -9.13 7.99 9.82
C GLY A 81 -10.65 7.86 9.91
N THR A 82 -11.32 8.70 9.14
CA THR A 82 -12.78 8.73 9.03
C THR A 82 -13.19 8.94 7.58
N PHE A 83 -14.16 8.16 7.12
CA PHE A 83 -14.88 8.43 5.88
C PHE A 83 -16.16 9.20 6.20
N THR A 84 -16.42 10.30 5.48
CA THR A 84 -17.62 11.13 5.61
C THR A 84 -18.39 11.15 4.30
N VAL A 85 -19.66 10.73 4.27
CA VAL A 85 -20.50 10.79 3.06
C VAL A 85 -20.79 12.25 2.70
N THR A 86 -20.60 12.65 1.44
CA THR A 86 -20.90 14.01 0.92
C THR A 86 -22.09 14.05 -0.02
N ASN A 87 -22.42 12.93 -0.66
CA ASN A 87 -23.49 12.82 -1.66
C ASN A 87 -24.34 11.57 -1.42
N ASP A 88 -25.64 11.69 -1.65
CA ASP A 88 -26.58 10.56 -1.58
C ASP A 88 -26.42 9.65 -2.80
N ILE A 89 -26.11 8.37 -2.54
CA ILE A 89 -26.02 7.30 -3.53
C ILE A 89 -26.94 6.10 -3.20
N THR A 90 -27.90 6.27 -2.28
CA THR A 90 -28.82 5.20 -1.81
C THR A 90 -29.65 4.58 -2.93
N ARG A 91 -29.91 5.35 -4.00
CA ARG A 91 -30.50 4.86 -5.27
C ARG A 91 -29.73 3.70 -5.92
N TYR A 92 -28.43 3.56 -5.64
CA TYR A 92 -27.56 2.52 -6.20
C TYR A 92 -27.21 1.42 -5.20
N THR A 93 -27.09 1.74 -3.90
CA THR A 93 -26.66 0.80 -2.87
C THR A 93 -27.42 0.96 -1.56
N ARG A 94 -27.76 -0.17 -0.91
CA ARG A 94 -28.31 -0.22 0.45
C ARG A 94 -27.25 -0.28 1.57
N ALA A 95 -25.96 -0.15 1.23
CA ALA A 95 -24.89 -0.38 2.19
C ALA A 95 -24.87 0.69 3.29
N ALA A 96 -24.93 0.25 4.55
CA ALA A 96 -25.18 1.11 5.70
C ALA A 96 -24.22 2.31 5.84
N LEU A 97 -22.95 2.19 5.43
CA LEU A 97 -21.99 3.31 5.48
C LEU A 97 -22.35 4.50 4.57
N PHE A 98 -23.21 4.31 3.56
CA PHE A 98 -23.66 5.34 2.62
C PHE A 98 -25.10 5.82 2.88
N SER A 99 -25.70 5.44 4.01
CA SER A 99 -27.15 5.62 4.27
C SER A 99 -27.63 7.06 4.40
N GLU A 100 -26.75 8.00 4.75
CA GLU A 100 -27.09 9.41 4.95
C GLU A 100 -25.89 10.32 4.63
N VAL A 101 -26.15 11.51 4.09
CA VAL A 101 -25.11 12.54 3.87
C VAL A 101 -24.65 13.08 5.22
N GLY A 102 -23.34 13.20 5.40
CA GLY A 102 -22.70 13.58 6.66
C GLY A 102 -22.37 12.40 7.58
N LYS A 103 -22.81 11.17 7.28
CA LYS A 103 -22.45 9.97 8.06
C LYS A 103 -20.94 9.81 8.16
N LYS A 104 -20.45 9.48 9.35
CA LYS A 104 -19.03 9.23 9.62
C LYS A 104 -18.77 7.77 9.97
N THR A 105 -17.84 7.14 9.28
CA THR A 105 -17.42 5.75 9.52
C THR A 105 -15.93 5.72 9.90
N GLU A 106 -15.56 5.08 11.02
CA GLU A 106 -14.15 4.83 11.36
C GLU A 106 -13.50 4.01 10.25
N MET A 107 -12.26 4.32 9.89
CA MET A 107 -11.52 3.53 8.92
C MET A 107 -10.04 3.39 9.24
N PHE A 108 -9.40 2.40 8.63
CA PHE A 108 -7.95 2.22 8.61
C PHE A 108 -7.48 2.07 7.16
N ALA A 109 -6.43 2.78 6.78
CA ALA A 109 -5.80 2.68 5.46
C ALA A 109 -4.38 2.13 5.58
N ARG A 110 -3.96 1.33 4.60
CA ARG A 110 -2.56 0.94 4.40
C ARG A 110 -2.15 1.15 2.95
N PHE A 111 -1.10 1.93 2.79
CA PHE A 111 -0.39 2.12 1.53
C PHE A 111 0.86 1.25 1.49
N SER A 112 1.39 0.97 0.30
CA SER A 112 2.54 0.06 0.13
C SER A 112 3.17 0.19 -1.24
N THR A 113 4.40 -0.27 -1.43
CA THR A 113 4.91 -0.71 -2.76
C THR A 113 4.30 -2.09 -3.08
N VAL A 114 4.77 -2.82 -4.11
CA VAL A 114 4.29 -4.18 -4.43
C VAL A 114 5.41 -5.20 -4.35
N ALA A 115 6.47 -5.00 -5.14
CA ALA A 115 7.49 -6.01 -5.41
C ALA A 115 8.57 -6.08 -4.33
N GLY A 116 8.78 -4.99 -3.57
CA GLY A 116 9.76 -4.90 -2.49
C GLY A 116 9.53 -5.89 -1.35
N GLU A 117 10.60 -6.22 -0.63
CA GLU A 117 10.54 -6.85 0.70
C GLU A 117 10.26 -5.78 1.78
N ARG A 118 9.95 -6.15 3.02
CA ARG A 118 9.60 -5.19 4.11
C ARG A 118 10.67 -4.11 4.34
N GLY A 119 11.95 -4.44 4.08
CA GLY A 119 13.09 -3.52 4.18
C GLY A 119 13.45 -2.77 2.88
N SER A 120 12.65 -2.85 1.81
CA SER A 120 12.91 -2.09 0.59
C SER A 120 12.67 -0.58 0.77
N ALA A 121 13.09 0.22 -0.21
CA ALA A 121 12.81 1.66 -0.20
C ALA A 121 11.37 1.99 -0.64
N ASP A 122 10.85 3.13 -0.16
CA ASP A 122 9.53 3.67 -0.56
C ASP A 122 9.56 4.32 -1.97
N ALA A 123 10.70 4.86 -2.39
CA ALA A 123 10.91 5.56 -3.68
C ALA A 123 11.31 4.62 -4.84
N GLU A 124 10.74 3.41 -4.88
CA GLU A 124 10.92 2.45 -5.98
C GLU A 124 9.97 2.75 -7.16
N ARG A 125 10.35 2.37 -8.39
CA ARG A 125 9.45 2.41 -9.55
C ARG A 125 8.56 1.17 -9.56
N ASP A 126 7.34 1.34 -9.07
CA ASP A 126 6.42 0.24 -8.77
C ASP A 126 4.96 0.76 -8.73
N LEU A 127 3.98 -0.14 -8.76
CA LEU A 127 2.63 0.22 -8.34
C LEU A 127 2.66 0.55 -6.83
N ARG A 128 1.65 1.29 -6.36
CA ARG A 128 1.40 1.44 -4.93
C ARG A 128 0.07 0.79 -4.55
N GLY A 129 0.09 -0.07 -3.54
CA GLY A 129 -1.15 -0.62 -2.98
C GLY A 129 -1.91 0.46 -2.21
N PHE A 130 -3.24 0.46 -2.34
CA PHE A 130 -4.16 1.42 -1.71
C PHE A 130 -5.27 0.62 -1.02
N SER A 131 -5.00 0.09 0.17
CA SER A 131 -5.91 -0.80 0.91
C SER A 131 -6.66 -0.04 1.99
N LEU A 132 -7.99 -0.09 1.96
CA LEU A 132 -8.87 0.57 2.93
C LEU A 132 -9.72 -0.46 3.67
N ARG A 133 -9.96 -0.21 4.95
CA ARG A 133 -10.96 -0.89 5.78
C ARG A 133 -11.90 0.14 6.37
N PHE A 134 -13.19 -0.01 6.13
CA PHE A 134 -14.25 0.77 6.76
C PHE A 134 -14.93 -0.11 7.81
N TYR A 135 -15.00 0.38 9.05
CA TYR A 135 -15.61 -0.33 10.16
C TYR A 135 -17.11 0.01 10.24
N THR A 136 -17.93 -0.63 9.40
CA THR A 136 -19.37 -0.31 9.28
C THR A 136 -20.20 -1.03 10.35
N GLU A 137 -21.47 -0.60 10.51
CA GLU A 137 -22.42 -1.22 11.43
C GLU A 137 -22.85 -2.63 11.01
N GLU A 138 -22.68 -2.98 9.72
CA GLU A 138 -23.05 -4.28 9.13
C GLU A 138 -21.82 -5.13 8.74
N GLY A 139 -20.65 -4.82 9.31
CA GLY A 139 -19.39 -5.54 9.10
C GLY A 139 -18.26 -4.68 8.56
N ASN A 140 -17.06 -5.25 8.46
CA ASN A 140 -15.94 -4.56 7.82
C ASN A 140 -16.11 -4.60 6.30
N TRP A 141 -15.98 -3.45 5.63
CA TRP A 141 -15.75 -3.39 4.19
C TRP A 141 -14.26 -3.18 3.93
N ASP A 142 -13.62 -4.05 3.15
CA ASP A 142 -12.25 -3.83 2.69
C ASP A 142 -12.19 -3.53 1.18
N LEU A 143 -11.87 -2.28 0.82
CA LEU A 143 -11.58 -1.89 -0.56
C LEU A 143 -10.07 -2.01 -0.81
N VAL A 144 -9.66 -3.09 -1.48
CA VAL A 144 -8.24 -3.47 -1.61
C VAL A 144 -7.71 -3.15 -3.01
N GLY A 145 -7.37 -1.87 -3.20
CA GLY A 145 -7.02 -1.27 -4.50
C GLY A 145 -5.53 -0.99 -4.72
N ASN A 146 -5.24 -0.24 -5.80
CA ASN A 146 -3.92 0.27 -6.17
C ASN A 146 -3.99 1.78 -6.49
N ASN A 147 -2.84 2.42 -6.70
CA ASN A 147 -2.75 3.79 -7.23
C ASN A 147 -2.96 3.89 -8.75
N THR A 148 -3.31 2.78 -9.41
CA THR A 148 -3.61 2.70 -10.84
C THR A 148 -4.99 2.06 -11.10
N PRO A 149 -5.73 2.52 -12.13
CA PRO A 149 -7.10 2.07 -12.37
C PRO A 149 -7.19 0.68 -13.03
N VAL A 150 -6.06 0.10 -13.43
CA VAL A 150 -5.93 -1.19 -14.12
C VAL A 150 -4.86 -2.05 -13.45
N PHE A 151 -4.71 -3.28 -13.92
CA PHE A 151 -3.61 -4.17 -13.56
C PHE A 151 -2.93 -4.77 -14.80
N PHE A 152 -1.83 -5.51 -14.61
CA PHE A 152 -1.07 -6.08 -15.73
C PHE A 152 -1.78 -7.20 -16.51
N PHE A 153 -2.64 -7.98 -15.86
CA PHE A 153 -3.20 -9.20 -16.45
C PHE A 153 -4.67 -9.38 -16.09
N ARG A 154 -5.42 -10.00 -17.01
CA ARG A 154 -6.85 -10.27 -16.87
C ARG A 154 -7.13 -11.56 -16.09
N ASP A 155 -6.30 -12.59 -16.28
CA ASP A 155 -6.52 -13.93 -15.70
C ASP A 155 -5.59 -14.21 -14.49
N PRO A 156 -6.12 -14.68 -13.35
CA PRO A 156 -5.35 -14.88 -12.12
C PRO A 156 -4.27 -15.95 -12.24
N LYS A 157 -4.33 -16.87 -13.23
CA LYS A 157 -3.24 -17.84 -13.46
C LYS A 157 -1.89 -17.16 -13.71
N LYS A 158 -1.88 -15.95 -14.30
CA LYS A 158 -0.67 -15.16 -14.54
C LYS A 158 -0.19 -14.34 -13.35
N PHE A 159 -0.93 -14.30 -12.24
CA PHE A 159 -0.51 -13.61 -11.02
C PHE A 159 0.73 -14.25 -10.38
N VAL A 160 0.83 -15.59 -10.36
CA VAL A 160 2.00 -16.28 -9.80
C VAL A 160 3.24 -16.02 -10.66
N ASP A 161 3.11 -16.19 -11.98
CA ASP A 161 4.17 -15.93 -12.97
C ASP A 161 4.69 -14.48 -12.87
N LEU A 162 3.81 -13.48 -12.82
CA LEU A 162 4.16 -12.07 -12.62
C LEU A 162 5.02 -11.87 -11.37
N ASN A 163 4.54 -12.39 -10.24
CA ASN A 163 5.20 -12.19 -8.95
C ASN A 163 6.56 -12.91 -8.89
N HIS A 164 6.73 -14.01 -9.63
CA HIS A 164 8.04 -14.65 -9.81
C HIS A 164 8.96 -13.82 -10.71
N ALA A 165 8.46 -13.32 -11.83
CA ALA A 165 9.26 -12.52 -12.78
C ALA A 165 9.77 -11.19 -12.19
N ILE A 166 9.05 -10.57 -11.26
CA ILE A 166 9.45 -9.30 -10.63
C ILE A 166 10.20 -9.46 -9.30
N LYS A 167 10.08 -10.59 -8.60
CA LYS A 167 10.83 -10.88 -7.35
C LYS A 167 12.28 -11.28 -7.68
N ARG A 168 13.02 -11.70 -6.65
CA ARG A 168 14.42 -12.11 -6.76
C ARG A 168 14.53 -13.43 -7.52
N ASP A 169 15.48 -13.49 -8.46
CA ASP A 169 15.88 -14.71 -9.14
C ASP A 169 16.38 -15.75 -8.11
N PRO A 170 15.84 -16.99 -8.11
CA PRO A 170 16.23 -18.02 -7.15
C PRO A 170 17.70 -18.45 -7.26
N ARG A 171 18.38 -18.20 -8.38
CA ARG A 171 19.81 -18.53 -8.54
C ARG A 171 20.73 -17.50 -7.88
N SER A 172 20.46 -16.21 -8.08
CA SER A 172 21.35 -15.12 -7.65
C SER A 172 20.89 -14.38 -6.40
N GLY A 173 19.61 -14.46 -6.03
CA GLY A 173 19.01 -13.60 -5.00
C GLY A 173 18.85 -12.13 -5.41
N LEU A 174 19.19 -11.78 -6.66
CA LEU A 174 19.10 -10.42 -7.21
C LEU A 174 17.81 -10.23 -8.00
N ARG A 175 17.45 -8.98 -8.31
CA ARG A 175 16.41 -8.70 -9.32
C ARG A 175 17.00 -8.99 -10.70
N ASN A 176 16.19 -9.53 -11.62
CA ASN A 176 16.61 -9.86 -12.97
C ASN A 176 15.78 -9.07 -13.98
N ALA A 177 16.39 -8.08 -14.62
CA ALA A 177 15.70 -7.21 -15.57
C ALA A 177 15.27 -7.95 -16.83
N THR A 178 16.06 -8.93 -17.30
CA THR A 178 15.68 -9.79 -18.43
C THR A 178 14.38 -10.54 -18.14
N PHE A 179 14.25 -11.22 -17.00
CA PHE A 179 13.04 -12.00 -16.68
C PHE A 179 11.80 -11.12 -16.48
N LYS A 180 11.96 -10.00 -15.76
CA LYS A 180 10.93 -8.97 -15.56
C LYS A 180 10.36 -8.49 -16.91
N TRP A 181 11.23 -8.08 -17.82
CA TRP A 181 10.82 -7.53 -19.11
C TRP A 181 10.44 -8.60 -20.14
N ASP A 182 11.03 -9.80 -20.12
CA ASP A 182 10.63 -10.90 -21.01
C ASP A 182 9.17 -11.29 -20.74
N PHE A 183 8.82 -11.49 -19.47
CA PHE A 183 7.44 -11.79 -19.07
C PHE A 183 6.44 -10.68 -19.45
N TRP A 184 6.77 -9.41 -19.19
CA TRP A 184 5.91 -8.27 -19.58
C TRP A 184 5.80 -8.09 -21.11
N THR A 185 6.81 -8.48 -21.90
CA THR A 185 6.80 -8.26 -23.35
C THR A 185 6.19 -9.43 -24.14
N LEU A 186 6.16 -10.63 -23.56
CA LEU A 186 5.46 -11.79 -24.12
C LEU A 186 3.93 -11.70 -23.99
N LEU A 187 3.41 -10.83 -23.13
CA LEU A 187 1.99 -10.70 -22.82
C LEU A 187 1.54 -9.25 -23.06
N PRO A 188 1.09 -8.88 -24.28
CA PRO A 188 0.74 -7.50 -24.63
C PRO A 188 -0.34 -6.87 -23.73
N GLU A 189 -1.19 -7.67 -23.09
CA GLU A 189 -2.18 -7.20 -22.09
C GLU A 189 -1.53 -6.39 -20.94
N ALA A 190 -0.25 -6.63 -20.63
CA ALA A 190 0.52 -5.87 -19.64
C ALA A 190 0.81 -4.42 -20.06
N LEU A 191 0.74 -4.08 -21.35
CA LEU A 191 1.24 -2.82 -21.88
C LEU A 191 0.58 -1.60 -21.22
N HIS A 192 -0.72 -1.66 -20.92
CA HIS A 192 -1.43 -0.55 -20.26
C HIS A 192 -0.82 -0.20 -18.91
N GLN A 193 -0.64 -1.22 -18.05
CA GLN A 193 -0.06 -1.02 -16.74
C GLN A 193 1.44 -0.71 -16.81
N VAL A 194 2.19 -1.30 -17.75
CA VAL A 194 3.61 -0.95 -17.98
C VAL A 194 3.76 0.52 -18.38
N THR A 195 2.91 1.03 -19.27
CA THR A 195 2.90 2.46 -19.64
C THR A 195 2.66 3.36 -18.43
N ILE A 196 1.77 2.99 -17.51
CA ILE A 196 1.55 3.76 -16.27
C ILE A 196 2.78 3.67 -15.35
N THR A 197 3.33 2.48 -15.12
CA THR A 197 4.49 2.26 -14.23
C THR A 197 5.78 2.92 -14.76
N MET A 198 5.95 3.04 -16.08
CA MET A 198 7.08 3.75 -16.68
C MET A 198 6.85 5.26 -16.84
N SER A 199 5.61 5.75 -16.73
CA SER A 199 5.32 7.18 -16.60
C SER A 199 5.71 7.73 -15.22
N ASP A 200 5.57 9.04 -15.02
CA ASP A 200 5.79 9.69 -13.72
C ASP A 200 4.97 9.03 -12.59
N ARG A 201 3.77 8.51 -12.89
CA ARG A 201 2.88 7.84 -11.92
C ARG A 201 3.46 6.60 -11.24
N GLY A 202 4.54 6.02 -11.77
CA GLY A 202 5.25 4.88 -11.17
C GLY A 202 6.11 5.23 -9.94
N ILE A 203 6.34 6.52 -9.66
CA ILE A 203 7.09 6.98 -8.48
C ILE A 203 6.38 8.19 -7.84
N PRO A 204 5.22 8.02 -7.17
CA PRO A 204 4.56 9.12 -6.47
C PRO A 204 5.44 9.69 -5.35
N ASP A 205 5.36 11.01 -5.15
CA ASP A 205 6.05 11.74 -4.07
C ASP A 205 5.24 11.60 -2.77
N GLY A 206 5.49 10.50 -2.05
CA GLY A 206 4.72 10.14 -0.86
C GLY A 206 3.35 9.54 -1.17
N TYR A 207 2.76 8.88 -0.17
CA TYR A 207 1.43 8.26 -0.32
C TYR A 207 0.29 9.29 -0.43
N ARG A 208 0.49 10.51 0.08
CA ARG A 208 -0.55 11.56 0.16
C ARG A 208 -0.84 12.24 -1.19
N HIS A 209 0.04 12.10 -2.17
CA HIS A 209 -0.01 12.76 -3.48
C HIS A 209 -0.37 11.82 -4.65
N MET A 210 -0.97 10.65 -4.36
CA MET A 210 -1.45 9.71 -5.38
C MET A 210 -2.98 9.51 -5.30
N HIS A 211 -3.58 9.12 -6.42
CA HIS A 211 -4.94 8.59 -6.43
C HIS A 211 -4.96 7.15 -5.90
N GLY A 212 -6.13 6.68 -5.49
CA GLY A 212 -6.43 5.27 -5.28
C GLY A 212 -7.56 4.81 -6.20
N PHE A 213 -7.60 3.52 -6.51
CA PHE A 213 -8.62 2.91 -7.36
C PHE A 213 -8.93 1.52 -6.84
N GLY A 214 -10.19 1.11 -6.83
CA GLY A 214 -10.57 -0.30 -6.60
C GLY A 214 -10.07 -1.26 -7.69
N SER A 215 -9.70 -0.70 -8.86
CA SER A 215 -9.26 -1.33 -10.12
C SER A 215 -10.32 -2.25 -10.75
N HIS A 216 -10.80 -3.23 -10.00
CA HIS A 216 -11.88 -4.13 -10.37
C HIS A 216 -13.21 -3.41 -10.51
N THR A 217 -14.07 -4.02 -11.33
CA THR A 217 -15.52 -3.83 -11.26
C THR A 217 -16.07 -4.64 -10.08
N PHE A 218 -16.86 -4.02 -9.23
CA PHE A 218 -17.69 -4.65 -8.18
C PHE A 218 -19.16 -4.50 -8.56
N SER A 219 -20.08 -4.89 -7.68
CA SER A 219 -21.48 -4.49 -7.78
C SER A 219 -21.95 -3.68 -6.57
N PHE A 220 -22.95 -2.83 -6.81
CA PHE A 220 -23.83 -2.28 -5.80
C PHE A 220 -25.23 -2.90 -5.95
N ILE A 221 -25.95 -3.03 -4.83
CA ILE A 221 -27.32 -3.52 -4.77
C ILE A 221 -28.14 -2.55 -3.93
N ASN A 222 -29.20 -1.96 -4.50
CA ASN A 222 -30.05 -0.98 -3.80
C ASN A 222 -31.19 -1.64 -2.98
N HIS A 223 -32.03 -0.82 -2.34
CA HIS A 223 -33.18 -1.31 -1.57
C HIS A 223 -34.26 -1.99 -2.43
N GLU A 224 -34.32 -1.70 -3.73
CA GLU A 224 -35.20 -2.34 -4.71
C GLU A 224 -34.64 -3.65 -5.27
N GLN A 225 -33.51 -4.14 -4.72
CA GLN A 225 -32.79 -5.34 -5.17
C GLN A 225 -32.30 -5.25 -6.63
N GLN A 226 -32.10 -4.03 -7.16
CA GLN A 226 -31.48 -3.80 -8.46
C GLN A 226 -29.96 -3.85 -8.31
N ARG A 227 -29.29 -4.54 -9.24
CA ARG A 227 -27.82 -4.59 -9.32
C ARG A 227 -27.31 -3.48 -10.24
N HIS A 228 -26.21 -2.85 -9.84
CA HIS A 228 -25.42 -1.97 -10.69
C HIS A 228 -23.95 -2.40 -10.63
N TRP A 229 -23.23 -2.29 -11.74
CA TRP A 229 -21.78 -2.49 -11.76
C TRP A 229 -21.08 -1.19 -11.35
N VAL A 230 -20.01 -1.29 -10.55
CA VAL A 230 -19.34 -0.12 -9.98
C VAL A 230 -17.80 -0.23 -10.05
N LYS A 231 -17.13 0.88 -10.43
CA LYS A 231 -15.69 1.07 -10.20
C LYS A 231 -15.46 2.21 -9.20
N PHE A 232 -14.59 1.97 -8.21
CA PHE A 232 -14.25 2.93 -7.16
C PHE A 232 -12.98 3.72 -7.48
N HIS A 233 -13.01 5.03 -7.24
CA HIS A 233 -11.91 5.98 -7.45
C HIS A 233 -11.73 6.84 -6.19
N LEU A 234 -10.49 7.15 -5.81
CA LEU A 234 -10.16 8.02 -4.68
C LEU A 234 -9.16 9.08 -5.14
N LEU A 235 -9.64 10.31 -5.31
CA LEU A 235 -8.82 11.42 -5.83
C LEU A 235 -8.21 12.23 -4.68
N THR A 236 -6.88 12.32 -4.66
CA THR A 236 -6.10 13.15 -3.71
C THR A 236 -6.55 14.61 -3.76
N GLN A 237 -6.85 15.20 -2.60
CA GLN A 237 -7.15 16.63 -2.47
C GLN A 237 -5.89 17.50 -2.38
N GLN A 238 -4.72 16.89 -2.20
CA GLN A 238 -3.40 17.52 -2.08
C GLN A 238 -2.72 17.77 -3.44
N GLY A 239 -3.36 17.34 -4.53
CA GLY A 239 -2.79 17.35 -5.87
C GLY A 239 -1.79 16.22 -6.10
N ILE A 240 -1.64 15.82 -7.37
CA ILE A 240 -0.69 14.77 -7.77
C ILE A 240 0.73 15.33 -7.79
N LYS A 241 1.66 14.59 -7.19
CA LYS A 241 3.10 14.81 -7.29
C LYS A 241 3.81 13.49 -7.50
N ASN A 242 4.87 13.50 -8.28
CA ASN A 242 5.71 12.34 -8.55
C ASN A 242 7.17 12.78 -8.58
N LEU A 243 8.07 11.84 -8.27
CA LEU A 243 9.51 11.99 -8.32
C LEU A 243 10.03 11.65 -9.72
N THR A 244 11.12 12.31 -10.13
CA THR A 244 11.97 11.86 -11.24
C THR A 244 12.80 10.63 -10.83
N ASP A 245 13.36 9.90 -11.80
CA ASP A 245 14.25 8.76 -11.53
C ASP A 245 15.46 9.17 -10.66
N ASP A 246 16.00 10.38 -10.86
CA ASP A 246 17.18 10.89 -10.16
C ASP A 246 16.86 11.27 -8.70
N GLU A 247 15.77 12.01 -8.46
CA GLU A 247 15.26 12.30 -7.11
C GLU A 247 14.96 11.00 -6.35
N ALA A 248 14.34 10.03 -7.02
CA ALA A 248 14.04 8.73 -6.47
C ALA A 248 15.32 7.94 -6.14
N ALA A 249 16.33 7.96 -7.02
CA ALA A 249 17.62 7.29 -6.78
C ALA A 249 18.34 7.85 -5.54
N ILE A 250 18.31 9.17 -5.33
CA ILE A 250 18.83 9.80 -4.11
C ILE A 250 18.01 9.33 -2.89
N LEU A 251 16.69 9.45 -2.93
CA LEU A 251 15.81 9.10 -1.80
C LEU A 251 15.92 7.63 -1.39
N ARG A 252 16.06 6.68 -2.33
CA ARG A 252 16.28 5.26 -2.00
C ARG A 252 17.56 5.02 -1.19
N GLY A 253 18.58 5.87 -1.35
CA GLY A 253 19.83 5.80 -0.59
C GLY A 253 19.80 6.57 0.73
N VAL A 254 19.19 7.77 0.78
CA VAL A 254 19.25 8.65 1.95
C VAL A 254 18.06 8.54 2.91
N ASP A 255 16.87 8.22 2.41
CA ASP A 255 15.66 8.00 3.22
C ASP A 255 14.75 6.93 2.58
N PRO A 256 15.08 5.63 2.74
CA PRO A 256 14.29 4.53 2.21
C PRO A 256 12.89 4.43 2.86
N ASP A 257 12.60 5.21 3.90
CA ASP A 257 11.30 5.30 4.57
C ASP A 257 10.55 6.61 4.26
N SER A 258 10.98 7.35 3.23
CA SER A 258 10.47 8.70 2.89
C SER A 258 8.95 8.83 2.78
N SER A 259 8.23 7.89 2.13
CA SER A 259 6.76 7.95 2.02
C SER A 259 6.06 7.60 3.34
N THR A 260 6.66 6.67 4.10
CA THR A 260 6.23 6.28 5.44
C THR A 260 6.40 7.43 6.44
N ARG A 261 7.54 8.13 6.36
CA ARG A 261 7.88 9.31 7.17
C ARG A 261 6.97 10.49 6.85
N ASP A 262 6.75 10.80 5.57
CA ASP A 262 5.83 11.87 5.17
C ASP A 262 4.42 11.64 5.73
N LEU A 263 3.84 10.45 5.55
CA LEU A 263 2.50 10.14 6.05
C LEU A 263 2.42 10.28 7.58
N PHE A 264 3.37 9.70 8.31
CA PHE A 264 3.38 9.74 9.77
C PHE A 264 3.51 11.18 10.28
N GLN A 265 4.48 11.93 9.77
CA GLN A 265 4.74 13.31 10.19
C GLN A 265 3.63 14.28 9.74
N ALA A 266 2.92 13.99 8.65
CA ALA A 266 1.76 14.76 8.22
C ALA A 266 0.62 14.68 9.23
N ILE A 267 0.31 13.48 9.69
CA ILE A 267 -0.73 13.28 10.69
C ILE A 267 -0.31 13.87 12.04
N ASP A 268 0.95 13.67 12.46
CA ASP A 268 1.47 14.20 13.73
C ASP A 268 1.45 15.75 13.79
N ARG A 269 1.67 16.42 12.66
CA ARG A 269 1.62 17.90 12.57
C ARG A 269 0.21 18.48 12.31
N GLY A 270 -0.82 17.64 12.14
CA GLY A 270 -2.19 18.06 11.83
C GLY A 270 -2.48 18.33 10.34
N ASP A 271 -1.56 17.97 9.45
CA ASP A 271 -1.67 18.05 7.98
C ASP A 271 -2.36 16.77 7.44
N TYR A 272 -3.61 16.57 7.87
CA TYR A 272 -4.38 15.34 7.64
C TYR A 272 -4.67 15.11 6.15
N PRO A 273 -4.14 14.03 5.53
CA PRO A 273 -4.38 13.78 4.13
C PRO A 273 -5.83 13.34 3.85
N ARG A 274 -6.36 13.84 2.73
CA ARG A 274 -7.74 13.62 2.29
C ARG A 274 -7.85 13.12 0.85
N TRP A 275 -8.83 12.26 0.61
CA TRP A 275 -9.21 11.80 -0.72
C TRP A 275 -10.73 11.88 -0.88
N THR A 276 -11.20 12.41 -2.00
CA THR A 276 -12.62 12.31 -2.36
C THR A 276 -12.85 10.99 -3.09
N MET A 277 -13.77 10.17 -2.56
CA MET A 277 -14.25 8.96 -3.20
C MET A 277 -15.28 9.32 -4.28
N TYR A 278 -15.05 8.78 -5.47
CA TYR A 278 -15.99 8.79 -6.59
C TYR A 278 -16.30 7.35 -7.03
N VAL A 279 -17.45 7.16 -7.64
CA VAL A 279 -17.85 5.92 -8.30
C VAL A 279 -18.24 6.17 -9.75
N GLN A 280 -17.92 5.23 -10.64
CA GLN A 280 -18.60 5.08 -11.93
C GLN A 280 -19.68 4.03 -11.76
N ILE A 281 -20.88 4.28 -12.27
CA ILE A 281 -22.02 3.36 -12.17
C ILE A 281 -22.50 2.96 -13.56
N MET A 282 -22.51 1.65 -13.82
CA MET A 282 -23.00 1.03 -15.05
C MET A 282 -24.25 0.18 -14.72
N PRO A 283 -25.39 0.38 -15.40
CA PRO A 283 -26.56 -0.50 -15.31
C PRO A 283 -26.21 -1.97 -15.58
N GLU A 284 -26.90 -2.93 -14.93
CA GLU A 284 -26.55 -4.36 -15.06
C GLU A 284 -26.60 -4.85 -16.53
N ALA A 285 -27.58 -4.38 -17.30
CA ALA A 285 -27.81 -4.78 -18.70
C ALA A 285 -26.75 -4.25 -19.67
N ASP A 286 -26.19 -3.07 -19.42
CA ASP A 286 -25.22 -2.42 -20.31
C ASP A 286 -23.91 -3.23 -20.43
N ALA A 287 -23.60 -4.06 -19.42
CA ALA A 287 -22.42 -4.90 -19.44
C ALA A 287 -22.40 -5.92 -20.59
N ALA A 288 -23.54 -6.20 -21.22
CA ALA A 288 -23.66 -7.06 -22.40
C ALA A 288 -23.54 -6.30 -23.74
N THR A 289 -23.50 -4.96 -23.74
CA THR A 289 -23.57 -4.13 -24.95
C THR A 289 -22.41 -3.14 -25.12
N VAL A 290 -21.63 -2.88 -24.06
CA VAL A 290 -20.42 -2.04 -24.16
C VAL A 290 -19.37 -2.64 -25.10
N PRO A 291 -18.61 -1.81 -25.86
CA PRO A 291 -17.66 -2.28 -26.87
C PRO A 291 -16.31 -2.76 -26.31
N TYR A 292 -16.21 -2.92 -24.99
CA TYR A 292 -15.03 -3.40 -24.27
C TYR A 292 -15.52 -4.28 -23.12
N HIS A 293 -14.76 -5.31 -22.73
CA HIS A 293 -15.20 -6.22 -21.68
C HIS A 293 -15.19 -5.51 -20.30
N PRO A 294 -16.36 -5.27 -19.66
CA PRO A 294 -16.46 -4.36 -18.50
C PRO A 294 -15.86 -4.93 -17.21
N PHE A 295 -15.57 -6.23 -17.18
CA PHE A 295 -14.93 -6.94 -16.06
C PHE A 295 -13.48 -7.35 -16.39
N ASP A 296 -12.85 -6.72 -17.40
CA ASP A 296 -11.42 -6.87 -17.67
C ASP A 296 -10.62 -5.86 -16.83
N LEU A 297 -9.78 -6.38 -15.94
CA LEU A 297 -8.95 -5.58 -15.05
C LEU A 297 -7.85 -4.80 -15.78
N THR A 298 -7.53 -5.14 -17.03
CA THR A 298 -6.59 -4.39 -17.88
C THR A 298 -7.22 -3.14 -18.50
N LYS A 299 -8.55 -2.99 -18.39
CA LYS A 299 -9.35 -1.93 -19.02
C LYS A 299 -9.93 -0.93 -18.00
N VAL A 300 -9.92 0.36 -18.36
CA VAL A 300 -10.74 1.41 -17.73
C VAL A 300 -12.11 1.50 -18.40
N TRP A 301 -13.09 2.02 -17.68
CA TRP A 301 -14.33 2.52 -18.27
C TRP A 301 -14.12 4.00 -18.61
N PRO A 302 -14.28 4.43 -19.87
CA PRO A 302 -14.17 5.84 -20.23
C PRO A 302 -15.12 6.71 -19.42
N HIS A 303 -14.62 7.84 -18.89
CA HIS A 303 -15.45 8.78 -18.11
C HIS A 303 -16.55 9.46 -18.95
N ALA A 304 -16.45 9.37 -20.29
CA ALA A 304 -17.48 9.85 -21.22
C ALA A 304 -18.70 8.91 -21.25
N ASP A 305 -18.49 7.61 -21.07
CA ASP A 305 -19.54 6.58 -21.06
C ASP A 305 -20.19 6.53 -19.68
N TYR A 306 -19.35 6.49 -18.63
CA TYR A 306 -19.77 6.41 -17.24
C TYR A 306 -19.03 7.48 -16.41
N PRO A 307 -19.64 8.65 -16.14
CA PRO A 307 -18.99 9.74 -15.42
C PRO A 307 -18.77 9.42 -13.94
N LEU A 308 -17.87 10.17 -13.31
CA LEU A 308 -17.60 10.09 -11.87
C LEU A 308 -18.72 10.76 -11.06
N ILE A 309 -19.31 10.00 -10.14
CA ILE A 309 -20.30 10.46 -9.16
C ILE A 309 -19.60 10.54 -7.80
N GLU A 310 -19.66 11.69 -7.13
CA GLU A 310 -19.08 11.84 -5.80
C GLU A 310 -19.85 11.00 -4.76
N VAL A 311 -19.14 10.48 -3.75
CA VAL A 311 -19.73 9.71 -2.64
C VAL A 311 -19.41 10.32 -1.29
N GLY A 312 -18.14 10.64 -1.04
CA GLY A 312 -17.67 11.08 0.27
C GLY A 312 -16.18 11.36 0.34
N VAL A 313 -15.73 11.86 1.48
CA VAL A 313 -14.32 12.21 1.74
C VAL A 313 -13.74 11.30 2.82
N MET A 314 -12.63 10.64 2.47
CA MET A 314 -11.72 9.97 3.39
C MET A 314 -10.74 11.00 3.96
N GLU A 315 -10.57 11.05 5.28
CA GLU A 315 -9.51 11.79 5.98
C GLU A 315 -8.73 10.84 6.88
N LEU A 316 -7.39 10.85 6.83
CA LEU A 316 -6.55 10.14 7.82
C LEU A 316 -6.04 11.12 8.85
N ASN A 317 -6.36 10.88 10.12
CA ASN A 317 -6.18 11.83 11.21
C ASN A 317 -5.58 11.23 12.49
N ARG A 318 -5.20 9.94 12.48
CA ARG A 318 -4.52 9.31 13.62
C ARG A 318 -3.49 8.27 13.18
N ASN A 319 -2.25 8.43 13.64
CA ASN A 319 -1.18 7.45 13.44
C ASN A 319 -1.45 6.14 14.22
N PRO A 320 -0.90 5.00 13.79
CA PRO A 320 -0.96 3.75 14.55
C PRO A 320 -0.21 3.90 15.89
N GLU A 321 -0.73 3.28 16.95
CA GLU A 321 -0.07 3.29 18.27
C GLU A 321 1.17 2.39 18.24
N ASN A 322 1.10 1.29 17.49
CA ASN A 322 2.22 0.38 17.29
C ASN A 322 2.19 -0.16 15.85
N TYR A 323 3.27 0.09 15.10
CA TYR A 323 3.37 -0.34 13.70
C TYR A 323 3.15 -1.85 13.53
N PHE A 324 3.67 -2.69 14.43
CA PHE A 324 3.54 -4.14 14.30
C PHE A 324 2.09 -4.62 14.54
N ARG A 325 1.41 -4.08 15.55
CA ARG A 325 0.00 -4.37 15.87
C ARG A 325 -0.95 -3.90 14.78
N ASP A 326 -0.79 -2.67 14.31
CA ASP A 326 -1.78 -2.00 13.47
C ASP A 326 -1.45 -2.10 11.98
N VAL A 327 -0.18 -1.94 11.58
CA VAL A 327 0.24 -1.94 10.16
C VAL A 327 0.75 -3.31 9.71
N GLU A 328 1.57 -4.00 10.52
CA GLU A 328 2.08 -5.31 10.13
C GLU A 328 1.01 -6.40 10.25
N GLN A 329 0.26 -6.47 11.35
CA GLN A 329 -0.73 -7.53 11.57
C GLN A 329 -2.11 -7.28 10.94
N CYS A 330 -2.35 -6.16 10.24
CA CYS A 330 -3.61 -5.98 9.50
C CYS A 330 -3.72 -6.95 8.31
N VAL A 331 -4.89 -7.57 8.16
CA VAL A 331 -5.21 -8.52 7.08
C VAL A 331 -6.45 -7.99 6.36
N PHE A 332 -6.27 -7.33 5.22
CA PHE A 332 -7.36 -6.92 4.34
C PHE A 332 -7.79 -8.07 3.42
N SER A 333 -9.05 -8.13 3.01
CA SER A 333 -9.50 -9.04 1.95
C SER A 333 -10.66 -8.47 1.15
N PRO A 334 -10.62 -8.47 -0.20
CA PRO A 334 -11.75 -8.01 -1.01
C PRO A 334 -13.02 -8.88 -0.87
N SER A 335 -12.94 -10.03 -0.17
CA SER A 335 -14.11 -10.81 0.26
C SER A 335 -14.94 -10.14 1.36
N ASN A 336 -14.37 -9.16 2.07
CA ASN A 336 -15.04 -8.47 3.17
C ASN A 336 -15.90 -7.34 2.58
N VAL A 337 -17.15 -7.67 2.25
CA VAL A 337 -18.16 -6.72 1.75
C VAL A 337 -19.41 -6.77 2.65
N PRO A 338 -19.96 -5.61 3.05
CA PRO A 338 -21.23 -5.54 3.78
C PRO A 338 -22.41 -5.64 2.79
N PRO A 339 -23.64 -5.88 3.27
CA PRO A 339 -24.84 -5.88 2.42
C PRO A 339 -24.93 -4.63 1.54
N GLY A 340 -25.30 -4.80 0.27
CA GLY A 340 -25.39 -3.70 -0.69
C GLY A 340 -24.12 -3.41 -1.49
N ILE A 341 -23.00 -4.05 -1.16
CA ILE A 341 -21.79 -4.15 -1.99
C ILE A 341 -21.55 -5.63 -2.30
N GLY A 342 -21.38 -5.97 -3.58
CA GLY A 342 -21.18 -7.34 -4.05
C GLY A 342 -20.08 -7.47 -5.09
N PHE A 343 -19.96 -8.66 -5.67
CA PHE A 343 -18.90 -9.01 -6.62
C PHE A 343 -19.38 -8.96 -8.08
N SER A 344 -18.41 -8.83 -9.00
CA SER A 344 -18.59 -8.99 -10.45
C SER A 344 -17.90 -10.28 -10.94
N PRO A 345 -18.16 -10.73 -12.19
CA PRO A 345 -17.48 -11.90 -12.77
C PRO A 345 -16.03 -11.62 -13.24
N ASP A 346 -15.40 -10.52 -12.81
CA ASP A 346 -13.96 -10.27 -13.01
C ASP A 346 -13.14 -11.46 -12.50
N ARG A 347 -12.45 -12.16 -13.43
CA ARG A 347 -11.71 -13.40 -13.16
C ARG A 347 -10.65 -13.21 -12.07
N MET A 348 -9.98 -12.05 -12.07
CA MET A 348 -8.96 -11.73 -11.08
C MET A 348 -9.62 -11.46 -9.72
N LEU A 349 -10.71 -10.67 -9.67
CA LEU A 349 -11.46 -10.41 -8.44
C LEU A 349 -11.90 -11.73 -7.78
N GLN A 350 -12.54 -12.62 -8.55
CA GLN A 350 -13.04 -13.91 -8.06
C GLN A 350 -11.94 -14.75 -7.39
N SER A 351 -10.74 -14.81 -7.98
CA SER A 351 -9.61 -15.51 -7.36
C SER A 351 -9.09 -14.79 -6.10
N ARG A 352 -9.13 -13.45 -6.05
CA ARG A 352 -8.71 -12.69 -4.86
C ARG A 352 -9.63 -12.92 -3.65
N LEU A 353 -10.90 -13.26 -3.84
CA LEU A 353 -11.84 -13.51 -2.73
C LEU A 353 -11.38 -14.62 -1.78
N PHE A 354 -10.74 -15.67 -2.31
CA PHE A 354 -10.16 -16.75 -1.50
C PHE A 354 -8.75 -16.42 -0.99
N ASN A 355 -7.85 -16.06 -1.92
CA ASN A 355 -6.40 -16.03 -1.68
C ASN A 355 -5.95 -15.05 -0.58
N TYR A 356 -6.68 -13.95 -0.36
CA TYR A 356 -6.29 -12.93 0.62
C TYR A 356 -6.39 -13.42 2.06
N LEU A 357 -7.48 -14.14 2.38
CA LEU A 357 -7.66 -14.72 3.71
C LEU A 357 -6.78 -15.95 3.92
N ASP A 358 -6.47 -16.71 2.87
CA ASP A 358 -5.53 -17.83 2.97
C ASP A 358 -4.12 -17.34 3.34
N ALA A 359 -3.57 -16.39 2.58
CA ALA A 359 -2.30 -15.74 2.91
C ALA A 359 -2.33 -15.05 4.28
N GLY A 360 -3.47 -14.45 4.67
CA GLY A 360 -3.68 -13.88 6.01
C GLY A 360 -3.53 -14.90 7.14
N ARG A 361 -4.14 -16.08 6.99
CA ARG A 361 -4.06 -17.18 7.98
C ARG A 361 -2.65 -17.75 8.09
N TYR A 362 -1.94 -17.95 6.97
CA TYR A 362 -0.55 -18.39 7.00
C TYR A 362 0.37 -17.39 7.72
N ARG A 363 0.15 -16.09 7.49
CA ARG A 363 1.03 -15.02 7.95
C ARG A 363 0.81 -14.59 9.41
N VAL A 364 -0.46 -14.51 9.84
CA VAL A 364 -0.88 -13.92 11.13
C VAL A 364 -1.56 -14.95 12.04
N GLY A 365 -1.99 -16.09 11.50
CA GLY A 365 -2.68 -17.16 12.23
C GLY A 365 -4.19 -17.17 12.00
N THR A 366 -4.83 -18.28 12.36
CA THR A 366 -6.25 -18.56 12.09
C THR A 366 -7.21 -17.53 12.69
N ASN A 367 -6.89 -17.02 13.89
CA ASN A 367 -7.71 -16.05 14.63
C ASN A 367 -7.32 -14.58 14.39
N TYR A 368 -6.70 -14.24 13.24
CA TYR A 368 -6.27 -12.88 12.89
C TYR A 368 -7.35 -11.80 13.09
N PHE A 369 -8.64 -12.15 12.97
CA PHE A 369 -9.79 -11.27 13.14
C PHE A 369 -10.00 -10.79 14.60
N GLN A 370 -9.36 -11.41 15.60
CA GLN A 370 -9.39 -10.98 17.00
C GLN A 370 -8.42 -9.81 17.26
N ILE A 371 -7.42 -9.62 16.39
CA ILE A 371 -6.43 -8.54 16.51
C ILE A 371 -7.14 -7.18 16.35
N PRO A 372 -6.89 -6.17 17.20
CA PRO A 372 -7.70 -4.94 17.27
C PRO A 372 -7.94 -4.18 15.95
N VAL A 373 -6.95 -4.14 15.05
CA VAL A 373 -7.08 -3.51 13.71
C VAL A 373 -7.93 -4.33 12.73
N ASN A 374 -8.07 -5.64 12.96
CA ASN A 374 -8.89 -6.55 12.16
C ASN A 374 -10.31 -6.75 12.72
N ARG A 375 -10.48 -6.59 14.03
CA ARG A 375 -11.77 -6.79 14.71
C ARG A 375 -12.83 -5.81 14.21
N ALA A 376 -13.96 -6.33 13.76
CA ALA A 376 -15.13 -5.52 13.43
C ALA A 376 -15.66 -4.75 14.64
N ARG A 377 -16.26 -3.59 14.40
CA ARG A 377 -16.84 -2.73 15.45
C ARG A 377 -18.31 -3.05 15.75
N CYS A 378 -19.00 -3.67 14.80
CA CYS A 378 -20.32 -4.27 14.99
C CYS A 378 -20.25 -5.58 15.80
N PRO A 379 -21.39 -6.09 16.31
CA PRO A 379 -21.44 -7.43 16.91
C PRO A 379 -21.01 -8.53 15.93
N VAL A 380 -20.28 -9.52 16.42
CA VAL A 380 -19.85 -10.69 15.64
C VAL A 380 -20.30 -11.95 16.37
N PHE A 381 -21.10 -12.78 15.70
CA PHE A 381 -21.60 -14.05 16.24
C PHE A 381 -21.45 -15.16 15.19
N SER A 382 -20.77 -16.24 15.54
CA SER A 382 -20.61 -17.42 14.69
C SER A 382 -20.44 -18.70 15.50
N ASN A 383 -20.65 -19.84 14.86
CA ASN A 383 -20.33 -21.16 15.41
C ASN A 383 -18.83 -21.50 15.36
N HIS A 384 -17.96 -20.58 14.92
CA HIS A 384 -16.50 -20.79 14.92
C HIS A 384 -15.96 -20.91 16.35
N ARG A 385 -15.10 -21.91 16.59
CA ARG A 385 -14.44 -22.17 17.88
C ARG A 385 -12.94 -22.39 17.69
N ASP A 386 -12.20 -22.21 18.78
CA ASP A 386 -10.81 -22.65 18.94
C ASP A 386 -9.85 -22.08 17.87
N GLY A 387 -8.87 -22.87 17.42
CA GLY A 387 -7.80 -22.44 16.52
C GLY A 387 -6.63 -21.76 17.23
N HIS A 388 -5.52 -21.62 16.50
CA HIS A 388 -4.29 -21.04 17.04
C HIS A 388 -4.51 -19.61 17.55
N VAL A 389 -3.99 -19.30 18.76
CA VAL A 389 -4.10 -17.98 19.43
C VAL A 389 -5.55 -17.47 19.50
N ARG A 390 -6.47 -18.33 19.96
CA ARG A 390 -7.80 -17.90 20.43
C ARG A 390 -7.63 -17.20 21.80
N VAL A 391 -8.06 -15.95 21.93
CA VAL A 391 -7.88 -15.13 23.15
C VAL A 391 -9.14 -14.42 23.63
N ASP A 392 -10.25 -14.55 22.91
CA ASP A 392 -11.58 -14.11 23.35
C ASP A 392 -12.26 -15.15 24.29
N ASP A 393 -13.55 -14.95 24.60
CA ASP A 393 -14.34 -15.86 25.43
C ASP A 393 -14.67 -17.21 24.76
N ASN A 394 -14.27 -17.41 23.50
CA ASN A 394 -14.63 -18.55 22.65
C ASN A 394 -16.16 -18.80 22.57
N TYR A 395 -16.97 -17.75 22.77
CA TYR A 395 -18.43 -17.80 22.97
C TYR A 395 -18.91 -18.65 24.17
N GLY A 396 -18.02 -18.99 25.10
CA GLY A 396 -18.31 -19.71 26.34
C GLY A 396 -19.06 -21.03 26.12
N GLY A 397 -20.04 -21.30 27.00
CA GLY A 397 -20.85 -22.53 26.97
C GLY A 397 -21.96 -22.57 25.93
N ARG A 398 -22.01 -21.66 24.94
CA ARG A 398 -23.07 -21.68 23.91
C ARG A 398 -22.92 -22.92 23.00
N PRO A 399 -24.04 -23.54 22.55
CA PRO A 399 -24.03 -24.58 21.52
C PRO A 399 -23.09 -24.22 20.36
N HIS A 400 -22.24 -25.15 19.92
CA HIS A 400 -21.23 -24.92 18.88
C HIS A 400 -21.67 -25.40 17.49
N TYR A 401 -22.97 -25.62 17.29
CA TYR A 401 -23.55 -26.19 16.07
C TYR A 401 -24.89 -25.53 15.70
N GLU A 402 -25.29 -25.73 14.46
CA GLU A 402 -26.57 -25.33 13.86
C GLU A 402 -27.02 -26.51 12.97
N PRO A 403 -28.34 -26.83 12.88
CA PRO A 403 -29.45 -26.26 13.65
C PRO A 403 -29.43 -26.70 15.13
N ASN A 404 -30.01 -25.87 16.01
CA ASN A 404 -30.11 -26.16 17.44
C ASN A 404 -31.41 -25.61 18.05
N SER A 405 -31.97 -26.32 19.03
CA SER A 405 -33.22 -25.94 19.73
C SER A 405 -33.09 -24.71 20.66
N PHE A 406 -31.93 -24.05 20.68
CA PHE A 406 -31.63 -22.89 21.54
C PHE A 406 -31.57 -21.58 20.74
N ALA A 407 -32.03 -21.59 19.48
CA ALA A 407 -32.06 -20.45 18.56
C ALA A 407 -30.71 -19.70 18.44
N GLN A 408 -29.58 -20.41 18.54
CA GLN A 408 -28.25 -19.82 18.31
C GLN A 408 -27.89 -19.88 16.81
N TRP A 409 -27.09 -18.92 16.33
CA TRP A 409 -26.50 -18.89 14.97
C TRP A 409 -27.53 -18.83 13.83
N GLN A 410 -28.68 -18.20 14.05
CA GLN A 410 -29.76 -18.13 13.08
C GLN A 410 -29.39 -17.31 11.83
N SER A 411 -29.86 -17.76 10.67
CA SER A 411 -29.66 -17.08 9.39
C SER A 411 -30.52 -15.81 9.27
N GLN A 412 -30.10 -14.89 8.39
CA GLN A 412 -30.73 -13.58 8.21
C GLN A 412 -31.10 -13.36 6.73
N PRO A 413 -32.19 -13.99 6.24
CA PRO A 413 -32.53 -13.99 4.81
C PRO A 413 -32.89 -12.61 4.25
N GLN A 414 -33.17 -11.61 5.09
CA GLN A 414 -33.43 -10.23 4.67
C GLN A 414 -32.23 -9.56 3.96
N TYR A 415 -31.00 -10.00 4.27
CA TYR A 415 -29.79 -9.50 3.60
C TYR A 415 -29.45 -10.23 2.30
N ARG A 416 -30.31 -11.15 1.84
CA ARG A 416 -30.11 -11.86 0.56
C ARG A 416 -29.96 -10.88 -0.61
N GLU A 417 -29.05 -11.21 -1.52
CA GLU A 417 -28.81 -10.52 -2.80
C GLU A 417 -29.76 -11.02 -3.91
N PRO A 418 -30.00 -10.22 -4.97
CA PRO A 418 -30.71 -10.70 -6.15
C PRO A 418 -29.89 -11.79 -6.85
N PRO A 419 -30.51 -12.81 -7.47
CA PRO A 419 -29.79 -13.80 -8.25
C PRO A 419 -28.91 -13.14 -9.34
N LEU A 420 -27.67 -13.58 -9.45
CA LEU A 420 -26.83 -13.24 -10.61
C LEU A 420 -27.28 -14.12 -11.78
N LYS A 421 -27.67 -13.50 -12.90
CA LYS A 421 -27.94 -14.23 -14.15
C LYS A 421 -26.62 -14.72 -14.74
N LEU A 422 -26.57 -16.00 -15.08
CA LEU A 422 -25.42 -16.67 -15.69
C LEU A 422 -25.91 -17.45 -16.92
N GLU A 423 -25.15 -17.39 -18.00
CA GLU A 423 -25.46 -18.01 -19.29
C GLU A 423 -24.24 -18.77 -19.82
N GLY A 424 -24.46 -19.76 -20.69
CA GLY A 424 -23.39 -20.57 -21.30
C GLY A 424 -23.01 -21.85 -20.55
N CYS A 425 -21.98 -22.53 -21.06
CA CYS A 425 -21.41 -23.73 -20.44
C CYS A 425 -20.27 -23.38 -19.46
N ALA A 426 -19.86 -24.34 -18.63
CA ALA A 426 -18.64 -24.21 -17.83
C ALA A 426 -17.47 -24.83 -18.60
N ASP A 427 -16.49 -24.01 -19.02
CA ASP A 427 -15.32 -24.45 -19.80
C ASP A 427 -14.09 -23.53 -19.57
N VAL A 428 -12.93 -23.93 -20.10
CA VAL A 428 -11.66 -23.18 -20.06
C VAL A 428 -11.60 -22.17 -21.21
N TYR A 429 -12.52 -21.20 -21.22
CA TYR A 429 -12.62 -20.20 -22.29
C TYR A 429 -11.36 -19.34 -22.44
N ASN A 430 -10.81 -19.35 -23.67
CA ASN A 430 -9.72 -18.48 -24.10
C ASN A 430 -10.24 -17.04 -24.27
N PHE A 431 -9.97 -16.18 -23.28
CA PHE A 431 -10.46 -14.80 -23.27
C PHE A 431 -9.96 -13.93 -24.43
N ARG A 432 -8.99 -14.40 -25.22
CA ARG A 432 -8.45 -13.72 -26.42
C ARG A 432 -9.34 -13.89 -27.66
N GLU A 433 -10.29 -14.81 -27.61
CA GLU A 433 -11.35 -14.94 -28.62
C GLU A 433 -12.52 -13.99 -28.34
N ASP A 434 -12.56 -13.39 -27.15
CA ASP A 434 -13.55 -12.42 -26.67
C ASP A 434 -13.03 -10.96 -26.77
N ASP A 435 -11.81 -10.69 -26.28
CA ASP A 435 -11.15 -9.38 -26.39
C ASP A 435 -9.63 -9.57 -26.48
N ASP A 436 -9.07 -9.25 -27.67
CA ASP A 436 -7.63 -9.21 -27.95
C ASP A 436 -7.09 -7.77 -28.14
N ASP A 437 -7.85 -6.75 -27.76
CA ASP A 437 -7.43 -5.35 -27.83
C ASP A 437 -6.55 -4.97 -26.64
N TYR A 438 -5.26 -5.14 -26.84
CA TYR A 438 -4.23 -4.73 -25.89
C TYR A 438 -3.62 -3.35 -26.19
N PHE A 439 -4.17 -2.59 -27.15
CA PHE A 439 -3.48 -1.43 -27.74
C PHE A 439 -4.29 -0.14 -27.77
N SER A 440 -5.63 -0.16 -27.79
CA SER A 440 -6.43 1.07 -27.85
C SER A 440 -6.30 1.94 -26.59
N GLN A 441 -6.46 1.37 -25.40
CA GLN A 441 -6.39 2.12 -24.15
C GLN A 441 -4.96 2.60 -23.80
N PRO A 442 -3.89 1.81 -23.98
CA PRO A 442 -2.52 2.32 -23.89
C PRO A 442 -2.23 3.45 -24.89
N ARG A 443 -2.77 3.37 -26.12
CA ARG A 443 -2.67 4.44 -27.12
C ARG A 443 -3.40 5.69 -26.66
N ALA A 444 -4.62 5.58 -26.14
CA ALA A 444 -5.37 6.70 -25.59
C ALA A 444 -4.61 7.39 -24.45
N LEU A 445 -4.07 6.61 -23.50
CA LEU A 445 -3.22 7.11 -22.42
C LEU A 445 -1.96 7.82 -22.95
N PHE A 446 -1.25 7.23 -23.91
CA PHE A 446 -0.06 7.81 -24.53
C PHE A 446 -0.36 9.14 -25.26
N LEU A 447 -1.50 9.24 -25.94
CA LEU A 447 -1.92 10.46 -26.64
C LEU A 447 -2.31 11.59 -25.67
N LEU A 448 -2.82 11.27 -24.49
CA LEU A 448 -3.10 12.24 -23.41
C LEU A 448 -1.82 12.81 -22.76
N MET A 449 -0.67 12.15 -22.90
CA MET A 449 0.59 12.65 -22.33
C MET A 449 1.12 13.87 -23.09
N THR A 450 1.64 14.86 -22.37
CA THR A 450 2.40 15.97 -22.97
C THR A 450 3.70 15.46 -23.64
N PRO A 451 4.32 16.21 -24.57
CA PRO A 451 5.60 15.82 -25.17
C PRO A 451 6.70 15.53 -24.14
N ALA A 452 6.76 16.31 -23.05
CA ALA A 452 7.70 16.10 -21.96
C ALA A 452 7.45 14.77 -21.21
N GLN A 453 6.19 14.45 -20.92
CA GLN A 453 5.82 13.18 -20.28
C GLN A 453 6.08 11.97 -21.19
N ARG A 454 5.90 12.12 -22.51
CA ARG A 454 6.28 11.06 -23.47
C ARG A 454 7.79 10.85 -23.50
N GLN A 455 8.58 11.92 -23.49
CA GLN A 455 10.05 11.79 -23.39
C GLN A 455 10.48 11.13 -22.08
N ALA A 456 9.88 11.53 -20.94
CA ALA A 456 10.13 10.90 -19.65
C ALA A 456 9.77 9.41 -19.67
N LEU A 457 8.60 9.03 -20.20
CA LEU A 457 8.19 7.64 -20.39
C LEU A 457 9.22 6.82 -21.18
N PHE A 458 9.74 7.35 -22.31
CA PHE A 458 10.76 6.66 -23.10
C PHE A 458 12.07 6.49 -22.33
N ASP A 459 12.51 7.55 -21.67
CA ASP A 459 13.77 7.61 -20.93
C ASP A 459 13.77 6.70 -19.69
N ASN A 460 12.68 6.74 -18.91
CA ASN A 460 12.44 5.87 -17.76
C ASN A 460 12.43 4.40 -18.21
N THR A 461 11.76 4.09 -19.33
CA THR A 461 11.73 2.73 -19.91
C THR A 461 13.14 2.27 -20.30
N ALA A 462 13.91 3.11 -21.01
CA ALA A 462 15.26 2.79 -21.44
C ALA A 462 16.22 2.53 -20.26
N ARG A 463 16.15 3.34 -19.20
CA ARG A 463 16.91 3.10 -17.95
C ARG A 463 16.47 1.83 -17.24
N HIS A 464 15.16 1.63 -17.05
CA HIS A 464 14.59 0.49 -16.32
C HIS A 464 14.75 -0.85 -17.05
N PHE A 465 15.14 -0.88 -18.33
CA PHE A 465 15.62 -2.11 -18.96
C PHE A 465 16.90 -2.65 -18.32
N GLU A 466 17.73 -1.81 -17.67
CA GLU A 466 18.98 -2.25 -17.03
C GLU A 466 19.82 -3.10 -18.01
N ASP A 467 20.29 -4.28 -17.59
CA ASP A 467 21.03 -5.24 -18.39
C ASP A 467 20.16 -6.21 -19.21
N ALA A 468 18.85 -5.95 -19.37
CA ALA A 468 17.93 -6.83 -20.09
C ALA A 468 18.41 -7.18 -21.51
N ALA A 469 18.22 -8.43 -21.91
CA ALA A 469 18.64 -8.94 -23.22
C ALA A 469 18.05 -8.14 -24.40
N ALA A 470 18.85 -7.94 -25.45
CA ALA A 470 18.50 -7.09 -26.59
C ALA A 470 17.18 -7.49 -27.29
N PHE A 471 16.92 -8.78 -27.50
CA PHE A 471 15.66 -9.26 -28.08
C PHE A 471 14.42 -8.93 -27.22
N VAL A 472 14.57 -8.84 -25.89
CA VAL A 472 13.48 -8.43 -24.98
C VAL A 472 13.21 -6.93 -25.12
N LYS A 473 14.28 -6.13 -25.14
CA LYS A 473 14.20 -4.67 -25.35
C LYS A 473 13.50 -4.34 -26.68
N GLU A 474 13.90 -4.98 -27.77
CA GLU A 474 13.28 -4.79 -29.09
C GLU A 474 11.83 -5.32 -29.14
N ARG A 475 11.50 -6.45 -28.49
CA ARG A 475 10.10 -6.91 -28.39
C ARG A 475 9.21 -5.88 -27.69
N HIS A 476 9.72 -5.19 -26.65
CA HIS A 476 8.97 -4.09 -26.03
C HIS A 476 8.75 -2.93 -27.01
N ALA A 477 9.78 -2.54 -27.76
CA ALA A 477 9.67 -1.48 -28.77
C ALA A 477 8.65 -1.83 -29.87
N GLN A 478 8.57 -3.09 -30.29
CA GLN A 478 7.56 -3.58 -31.24
C GLN A 478 6.14 -3.54 -30.67
N ASN A 479 5.94 -3.92 -29.41
CA ASN A 479 4.64 -3.75 -28.74
C ASN A 479 4.27 -2.26 -28.59
N CYS A 480 5.24 -1.39 -28.31
CA CYS A 480 5.02 0.06 -28.31
C CYS A 480 4.70 0.61 -29.71
N GLU A 481 5.26 0.05 -30.79
CA GLU A 481 4.98 0.44 -32.17
C GLU A 481 3.58 0.00 -32.63
N ARG A 482 3.16 -1.22 -32.27
CA ARG A 482 1.77 -1.71 -32.42
C ARG A 482 0.77 -0.82 -31.67
N CYS A 483 1.15 -0.34 -30.48
CA CYS A 483 0.41 0.66 -29.74
C CYS A 483 0.37 2.00 -30.51
N HIS A 484 1.50 2.63 -30.78
CA HIS A 484 1.59 3.87 -31.56
C HIS A 484 2.98 4.03 -32.20
N PRO A 485 3.10 4.42 -33.48
CA PRO A 485 4.41 4.54 -34.15
C PRO A 485 5.42 5.45 -33.43
N ASP A 486 4.98 6.61 -32.90
CA ASP A 486 5.86 7.49 -32.10
C ASP A 486 6.28 6.89 -30.75
N TYR A 487 5.48 5.98 -30.17
CA TYR A 487 5.86 5.32 -28.92
C TYR A 487 6.98 4.32 -29.20
N GLY A 488 6.82 3.45 -30.22
CA GLY A 488 7.88 2.56 -30.68
C GLY A 488 9.17 3.29 -31.06
N ARG A 489 9.08 4.34 -31.90
CA ARG A 489 10.24 5.18 -32.26
C ARG A 489 10.89 5.86 -31.06
N GLY A 490 10.09 6.43 -30.15
CA GLY A 490 10.56 7.10 -28.95
C GLY A 490 11.35 6.19 -28.02
N VAL A 491 10.84 4.97 -27.77
CA VAL A 491 11.53 3.94 -26.98
C VAL A 491 12.83 3.51 -27.64
N ARG A 492 12.86 3.24 -28.96
CA ARG A 492 14.11 2.88 -29.65
C ARG A 492 15.15 4.00 -29.62
N ALA A 493 14.73 5.27 -29.77
CA ALA A 493 15.62 6.41 -29.67
C ALA A 493 16.18 6.60 -28.24
N ALA A 494 15.35 6.41 -27.21
CA ALA A 494 15.79 6.46 -25.82
C ALA A 494 16.73 5.29 -25.47
N MET A 495 16.46 4.07 -25.95
CA MET A 495 17.37 2.92 -25.85
C MET A 495 18.73 3.25 -26.49
N ALA A 496 18.76 3.69 -27.74
CA ALA A 496 20.01 4.02 -28.43
C ALA A 496 20.86 5.09 -27.70
N ARG A 497 20.21 6.00 -26.95
CA ARG A 497 20.87 7.08 -26.20
C ARG A 497 21.28 6.70 -24.77
N LEU A 498 20.49 5.91 -24.06
CA LEU A 498 20.63 5.67 -22.61
C LEU A 498 20.99 4.22 -22.25
N ASN A 499 20.67 3.26 -23.11
CA ASN A 499 20.89 1.83 -22.86
C ASN A 499 21.07 1.09 -24.21
N PRO A 500 22.14 1.41 -24.96
CA PRO A 500 22.37 0.86 -26.28
C PRO A 500 22.60 -0.66 -26.21
N ILE A 501 22.10 -1.36 -27.23
CA ILE A 501 22.34 -2.80 -27.43
C ILE A 501 23.84 -3.01 -27.64
N LYS A 502 24.45 -3.94 -26.89
CA LYS A 502 25.91 -4.10 -26.92
C LYS A 502 26.35 -4.85 -28.18
N PRO A 503 27.56 -4.59 -28.70
CA PRO A 503 28.11 -5.36 -29.82
C PRO A 503 28.07 -6.87 -29.55
N GLY A 504 27.46 -7.63 -30.46
CA GLY A 504 27.29 -9.09 -30.33
C GLY A 504 26.00 -9.55 -29.64
N GLU A 505 25.20 -8.66 -29.04
CA GLU A 505 23.87 -9.03 -28.52
C GLU A 505 22.85 -9.18 -29.67
N SER A 506 22.13 -10.30 -29.70
CA SER A 506 21.10 -10.57 -30.71
C SER A 506 19.77 -9.89 -30.38
N CYS A 507 19.22 -9.16 -31.34
CA CYS A 507 17.83 -8.66 -31.30
C CYS A 507 16.80 -9.76 -31.60
N CYS A 508 17.24 -10.90 -32.14
CA CYS A 508 16.41 -12.09 -32.34
C CYS A 508 16.51 -13.03 -31.13
N PRO A 509 15.41 -13.70 -30.72
CA PRO A 509 15.45 -14.73 -29.67
C PRO A 509 16.28 -15.95 -30.13
N PRO A 510 16.75 -16.81 -29.21
CA PRO A 510 17.47 -18.03 -29.55
C PRO A 510 16.67 -18.97 -30.46
N ALA A 511 17.33 -19.64 -31.41
CA ALA A 511 16.71 -20.37 -32.52
C ALA A 511 15.74 -21.51 -32.13
N HIS A 512 15.73 -21.97 -30.88
CA HIS A 512 14.79 -22.98 -30.37
C HIS A 512 13.44 -22.36 -29.90
N VAL A 513 13.29 -21.04 -29.98
CA VAL A 513 12.09 -20.28 -29.56
C VAL A 513 11.40 -19.75 -30.82
N SER A 514 10.44 -20.50 -31.38
CA SER A 514 9.94 -20.35 -32.77
C SER A 514 9.24 -19.04 -33.17
N SER A 515 9.07 -18.04 -32.30
CA SER A 515 8.27 -16.81 -32.49
C SER A 515 6.75 -17.01 -32.74
N ASP A 516 6.34 -18.02 -33.51
CA ASP A 516 4.93 -18.32 -33.80
C ASP A 516 4.16 -18.84 -32.57
N ALA A 517 4.80 -19.57 -31.64
CA ALA A 517 4.12 -20.01 -30.41
C ALA A 517 3.83 -18.87 -29.40
N TRP A 518 4.21 -17.62 -29.74
CA TRP A 518 3.96 -16.40 -28.97
C TRP A 518 3.20 -15.35 -29.80
N ALA A 519 3.03 -15.58 -31.11
CA ALA A 519 2.24 -14.73 -31.98
C ALA A 519 0.76 -15.10 -31.85
N THR A 520 -0.05 -14.16 -31.34
CA THR A 520 -1.51 -14.27 -31.30
C THR A 520 -2.10 -14.21 -32.71
N ARG A 521 -2.11 -15.33 -33.43
CA ARG A 521 -2.91 -15.56 -34.64
C ARG A 521 -3.52 -16.97 -34.60
N PRO A 522 -4.80 -17.15 -34.97
CA PRO A 522 -5.40 -18.47 -35.07
C PRO A 522 -4.91 -19.18 -36.34
N PRO A 523 -4.53 -20.47 -36.27
CA PRO A 523 -4.38 -21.28 -37.47
C PRO A 523 -5.78 -21.64 -38.02
N PRO A 524 -6.01 -21.60 -39.35
CA PRO A 524 -7.21 -22.19 -39.93
C PRO A 524 -7.18 -23.71 -39.72
N GLY A 525 -8.34 -24.29 -39.43
CA GLY A 525 -8.42 -25.61 -38.80
C GLY A 525 -7.85 -26.78 -39.62
N ARG A 526 -7.22 -27.72 -38.90
CA ARG A 526 -7.09 -29.14 -39.30
C ARG A 526 -6.92 -30.01 -38.06
N SER A 527 -7.70 -31.08 -37.99
CA SER A 527 -7.61 -32.11 -36.94
C SER A 527 -6.38 -32.99 -37.14
N VAL A 528 -5.61 -33.22 -36.06
CA VAL A 528 -4.57 -34.25 -36.00
C VAL A 528 -4.71 -35.02 -34.68
N GLN A 529 -4.58 -36.35 -34.74
CA GLN A 529 -4.76 -37.26 -33.60
C GLN A 529 -3.61 -37.16 -32.58
N PRO A 530 -3.84 -37.52 -31.30
CA PRO A 530 -2.81 -37.47 -30.26
C PRO A 530 -1.79 -38.62 -30.39
N PRO A 531 -0.49 -38.39 -30.16
CA PRO A 531 0.51 -39.43 -30.01
C PRO A 531 0.50 -40.04 -28.59
N GLU A 532 0.92 -41.30 -28.48
CA GLU A 532 1.00 -42.07 -27.23
C GLU A 532 2.17 -41.61 -26.32
N PRO A 533 2.08 -41.84 -24.98
CA PRO A 533 3.07 -41.35 -24.02
C PRO A 533 4.32 -42.26 -23.94
N PRO A 534 5.53 -41.68 -23.80
CA PRO A 534 6.75 -42.46 -23.59
C PRO A 534 6.89 -42.95 -22.14
N LEU A 535 7.31 -44.21 -21.97
CA LEU A 535 7.81 -44.73 -20.69
C LEU A 535 9.12 -44.02 -20.31
N TYR A 536 9.29 -43.69 -19.02
CA TYR A 536 10.58 -43.34 -18.44
C TYR A 536 11.04 -44.44 -17.48
N ALA A 537 12.24 -44.96 -17.73
CA ALA A 537 12.94 -45.87 -16.83
C ALA A 537 13.69 -45.08 -15.74
N HIS A 538 13.78 -45.64 -14.54
CA HIS A 538 14.59 -45.11 -13.45
C HIS A 538 15.99 -45.73 -13.45
N ASP A 539 17.03 -44.89 -13.54
CA ASP A 539 18.39 -45.24 -13.14
C ASP A 539 18.83 -44.39 -11.94
N GLY A 540 19.40 -45.03 -10.92
CA GLY A 540 19.86 -44.40 -9.70
C GLY A 540 21.38 -44.38 -9.57
N VAL A 541 21.94 -43.32 -8.97
CA VAL A 541 23.38 -43.21 -8.67
C VAL A 541 23.60 -42.70 -7.23
N ARG A 542 24.73 -43.12 -6.64
CA ARG A 542 25.07 -43.10 -5.21
C ARG A 542 25.48 -41.73 -4.63
N MET A 543 25.31 -41.65 -3.30
CA MET A 543 25.98 -40.71 -2.40
C MET A 543 27.52 -40.87 -2.37
N GLY A 544 28.24 -39.77 -2.17
CA GLY A 544 29.68 -39.76 -1.87
C GLY A 544 30.08 -38.51 -1.07
N CYS A 545 30.76 -38.69 0.07
CA CYS A 545 31.18 -37.62 0.96
C CYS A 545 32.52 -36.98 0.55
N CYS A 546 32.70 -35.68 0.80
CA CYS A 546 34.00 -35.01 0.87
C CYS A 546 34.07 -34.08 2.10
N VAL A 547 35.14 -34.22 2.89
CA VAL A 547 35.44 -33.41 4.08
C VAL A 547 36.76 -32.68 3.84
N GLY A 548 36.84 -31.37 4.13
CA GLY A 548 38.00 -30.53 3.78
C GLY A 548 38.26 -29.35 4.73
N LYS A 549 39.01 -29.63 5.81
CA LYS A 549 39.82 -28.76 6.71
C LYS A 549 39.67 -27.22 6.64
N ALA A 550 39.39 -26.63 7.81
CA ALA A 550 39.59 -25.21 8.10
C ALA A 550 41.00 -24.92 8.69
N MET A 551 41.42 -23.64 8.67
CA MET A 551 42.71 -23.13 9.15
C MET A 551 42.52 -22.29 10.43
N PRO A 552 43.43 -22.33 11.44
CA PRO A 552 43.25 -21.61 12.71
C PRO A 552 43.78 -20.16 12.67
N PRO A 553 43.23 -19.24 13.49
CA PRO A 553 43.74 -17.87 13.63
C PRO A 553 44.95 -17.80 14.60
N ALA A 554 45.79 -16.77 14.40
CA ALA A 554 46.99 -16.52 15.21
C ALA A 554 46.67 -15.71 16.50
N PRO A 555 47.46 -15.85 17.58
CA PRO A 555 47.25 -15.16 18.85
C PRO A 555 47.81 -13.72 18.87
N PRO A 556 47.25 -12.82 19.70
CA PRO A 556 47.79 -11.47 19.90
C PRO A 556 49.01 -11.46 20.86
N PRO A 557 49.89 -10.45 20.78
CA PRO A 557 51.04 -10.29 21.67
C PRO A 557 50.67 -9.78 23.08
N PRO A 558 51.55 -9.97 24.09
CA PRO A 558 51.22 -9.73 25.49
C PRO A 558 51.23 -8.24 25.89
N CYS A 559 50.36 -7.88 26.84
CA CYS A 559 50.39 -6.58 27.52
C CYS A 559 51.39 -6.60 28.69
N ASN A 560 52.28 -5.59 28.75
CA ASN A 560 53.11 -5.35 29.93
C ASN A 560 52.32 -4.57 30.99
N VAL A 561 52.55 -4.91 32.26
CA VAL A 561 52.01 -4.19 33.41
C VAL A 561 53.02 -3.12 33.84
N TYR A 562 52.56 -1.88 34.00
CA TYR A 562 53.29 -0.83 34.73
C TYR A 562 52.38 -0.22 35.79
N THR A 563 52.97 0.18 36.91
CA THR A 563 52.28 0.57 38.15
C THR A 563 52.46 2.06 38.45
N GLY A 564 51.35 2.78 38.64
CA GLY A 564 51.23 3.92 39.55
C GLY A 564 51.68 5.31 39.06
N ALA A 565 50.81 6.29 39.34
CA ALA A 565 51.05 7.75 39.45
C ALA A 565 51.44 8.53 38.17
N ASP A 566 50.46 9.19 37.53
CA ASP A 566 50.32 10.67 37.48
C ASP A 566 49.26 11.06 36.43
N GLU A 567 48.02 11.31 36.88
CA GLU A 567 46.82 11.30 36.02
C GLU A 567 46.59 12.54 35.14
N GLU A 568 47.31 13.66 35.36
CA GLU A 568 47.06 14.91 34.62
C GLU A 568 47.92 15.07 33.35
N GLN A 569 49.08 14.42 33.25
CA GLN A 569 49.87 14.39 32.00
C GLN A 569 49.43 13.26 31.05
N GLN A 570 48.80 12.20 31.57
CA GLN A 570 48.31 11.11 30.73
C GLN A 570 47.14 11.52 29.83
N GLN A 571 46.20 12.34 30.29
CA GLN A 571 45.05 12.73 29.46
C GLN A 571 45.44 13.55 28.22
N GLN A 572 46.43 14.45 28.31
CA GLN A 572 46.87 15.23 27.14
C GLN A 572 47.69 14.39 26.16
N GLN A 573 48.57 13.50 26.64
CA GLN A 573 49.32 12.60 25.76
C GLN A 573 48.40 11.56 25.11
N GLN A 574 47.41 11.04 25.84
CA GLN A 574 46.47 10.05 25.34
C GLN A 574 45.47 10.65 24.34
N GLN A 575 45.05 11.90 24.51
CA GLN A 575 44.27 12.63 23.51
C GLN A 575 45.08 12.88 22.23
N GLN A 576 46.36 13.27 22.33
CA GLN A 576 47.23 13.47 21.15
C GLN A 576 47.57 12.16 20.44
N ASP A 577 47.77 11.06 21.18
CA ASP A 577 47.96 9.72 20.65
C ASP A 577 46.67 9.15 20.01
N GLU A 578 45.48 9.44 20.56
CA GLU A 578 44.21 9.07 19.95
C GLU A 578 43.93 9.90 18.69
N ASP A 579 44.16 11.21 18.69
CA ASP A 579 44.01 12.05 17.50
C ASP A 579 45.01 11.65 16.39
N ALA A 580 46.24 11.26 16.75
CA ALA A 580 47.20 10.71 15.79
C ALA A 580 46.77 9.33 15.23
N ARG A 581 46.22 8.44 16.06
CA ARG A 581 45.67 7.15 15.61
C ARG A 581 44.40 7.33 14.78
N TYR A 582 43.56 8.32 15.09
CA TYR A 582 42.38 8.66 14.29
C TYR A 582 42.76 9.29 12.95
N ALA A 583 43.86 10.04 12.85
CA ALA A 583 44.37 10.57 11.59
C ALA A 583 44.80 9.46 10.61
N ASP A 584 45.49 8.41 11.09
CA ASP A 584 45.88 7.27 10.25
C ASP A 584 44.69 6.37 9.86
N VAL A 585 43.71 6.17 10.74
CA VAL A 585 42.48 5.42 10.38
C VAL A 585 41.56 6.21 9.45
N ALA A 586 41.55 7.54 9.52
CA ALA A 586 40.75 8.41 8.64
C ALA A 586 41.19 8.41 7.17
N MET A 587 42.45 8.03 6.87
CA MET A 587 42.92 7.87 5.48
C MET A 587 42.49 6.54 4.82
N CYS A 588 41.99 5.56 5.58
CA CYS A 588 41.67 4.22 5.08
C CYS A 588 40.19 3.80 5.22
N CYS A 589 39.27 4.73 5.53
CA CYS A 589 37.84 4.40 5.70
C CYS A 589 36.93 5.11 4.65
N PRO A 590 36.65 4.48 3.49
CA PRO A 590 35.79 5.04 2.45
C PRO A 590 34.38 5.42 2.94
N PHE A 591 33.89 4.75 3.99
CA PHE A 591 32.53 4.91 4.51
C PHE A 591 32.30 6.25 5.22
N LEU A 592 33.32 6.79 5.90
CA LEU A 592 33.24 8.10 6.58
C LEU A 592 33.40 9.26 5.59
N GLN A 593 34.30 9.12 4.62
CA GLN A 593 34.42 10.09 3.51
C GLN A 593 33.14 10.13 2.66
N ALA A 594 32.54 8.98 2.34
CA ALA A 594 31.26 8.92 1.66
C ALA A 594 30.12 9.59 2.46
N ARG A 595 30.11 9.46 3.80
CA ARG A 595 29.09 10.06 4.65
C ARG A 595 29.23 11.58 4.77
N ALA A 596 30.46 12.10 4.86
CA ALA A 596 30.74 13.54 4.82
C ALA A 596 30.45 14.15 3.43
N ALA A 597 30.85 13.45 2.35
CA ALA A 597 30.54 13.85 0.98
C ALA A 597 29.02 13.82 0.71
N ALA A 598 28.29 12.82 1.20
CA ALA A 598 26.84 12.75 1.09
C ALA A 598 26.13 13.87 1.88
N ALA A 599 26.61 14.24 3.07
CA ALA A 599 26.06 15.36 3.83
C ALA A 599 26.31 16.71 3.14
N SER A 600 27.52 16.93 2.60
CA SER A 600 27.88 18.12 1.82
C SER A 600 27.12 18.20 0.48
N ALA A 601 26.93 17.05 -0.19
CA ALA A 601 26.10 16.94 -1.37
C ALA A 601 24.62 17.21 -1.05
N LEU A 602 24.10 16.73 0.09
CA LEU A 602 22.72 16.98 0.51
C LEU A 602 22.46 18.47 0.79
N ALA A 603 23.41 19.18 1.41
CA ALA A 603 23.31 20.63 1.60
C ALA A 603 23.29 21.37 0.25
N THR A 604 24.30 21.12 -0.59
CA THR A 604 24.40 21.71 -1.95
C THR A 604 23.18 21.37 -2.82
N TYR A 605 22.64 20.16 -2.69
CA TYR A 605 21.45 19.68 -3.40
C TYR A 605 20.16 20.34 -2.90
N THR A 606 20.01 20.54 -1.59
CA THR A 606 18.84 21.25 -1.03
C THR A 606 18.79 22.69 -1.56
N ASP A 607 19.94 23.37 -1.62
CA ASP A 607 20.06 24.70 -2.23
C ASP A 607 19.79 24.67 -3.74
N ALA A 608 20.36 23.69 -4.47
CA ALA A 608 20.17 23.54 -5.91
C ALA A 608 18.71 23.25 -6.29
N VAL A 609 18.02 22.37 -5.54
CA VAL A 609 16.59 22.05 -5.73
C VAL A 609 15.73 23.28 -5.41
N GLN A 610 16.00 24.02 -4.33
CA GLN A 610 15.29 25.28 -4.06
C GLN A 610 15.50 26.30 -5.20
N GLN A 611 16.73 26.44 -5.71
CA GLN A 611 17.01 27.32 -6.85
C GLN A 611 16.32 26.85 -8.14
N GLN A 612 16.28 25.55 -8.41
CA GLN A 612 15.63 24.96 -9.58
C GLN A 612 14.10 25.08 -9.51
N GLN A 613 13.49 24.86 -8.34
CA GLN A 613 12.07 25.11 -8.09
C GLN A 613 11.72 26.60 -8.25
N GLN A 614 12.56 27.52 -7.75
CA GLN A 614 12.40 28.95 -8.00
C GLN A 614 12.51 29.30 -9.49
N GLN A 615 13.44 28.69 -10.25
CA GLN A 615 13.55 28.90 -11.70
C GLN A 615 12.35 28.33 -12.46
N GLN A 616 11.85 27.14 -12.10
CA GLN A 616 10.63 26.58 -12.67
C GLN A 616 9.42 27.47 -12.37
N HIS A 617 9.28 27.98 -11.15
CA HIS A 617 8.19 28.90 -10.78
C HIS A 617 8.27 30.22 -11.56
N LYS A 618 9.47 30.77 -11.79
CA LYS A 618 9.71 31.92 -12.69
C LYS A 618 9.30 31.60 -14.13
N ARG A 619 9.65 30.43 -14.67
CA ARG A 619 9.26 29.99 -16.03
C ARG A 619 7.74 29.78 -16.15
N GLN A 620 7.09 29.18 -15.17
CA GLN A 620 5.62 29.01 -15.14
C GLN A 620 4.89 30.35 -15.08
N ASN A 621 5.40 31.32 -14.30
CA ASN A 621 4.80 32.65 -14.22
C ASN A 621 5.07 33.49 -15.48
N ALA A 622 6.23 33.33 -16.14
CA ALA A 622 6.47 33.88 -17.47
C ALA A 622 5.51 33.31 -18.52
N GLY A 623 5.33 31.98 -18.56
CA GLY A 623 4.37 31.32 -19.45
C GLY A 623 2.92 31.74 -19.19
N LYS A 624 2.51 31.96 -17.94
CA LYS A 624 1.19 32.54 -17.59
C LYS A 624 1.05 33.99 -18.05
N ALA A 625 2.12 34.80 -17.98
CA ALA A 625 2.11 36.17 -18.49
C ALA A 625 2.05 36.22 -20.04
N GLU A 626 2.73 35.28 -20.70
CA GLU A 626 2.72 35.13 -22.16
C GLU A 626 1.37 34.59 -22.66
N ALA A 627 0.77 33.62 -21.97
CA ALA A 627 -0.60 33.18 -22.24
C ALA A 627 -1.63 34.30 -22.03
N ARG A 628 -1.47 35.15 -21.01
CA ARG A 628 -2.30 36.37 -20.83
C ARG A 628 -2.10 37.39 -21.95
N ARG A 629 -0.88 37.57 -22.46
CA ARG A 629 -0.61 38.42 -23.64
C ARG A 629 -1.18 37.82 -24.94
N GLY A 630 -1.16 36.49 -25.08
CA GLY A 630 -1.81 35.76 -26.17
C GLY A 630 -3.33 35.93 -26.13
N ALA A 631 -3.95 35.72 -24.97
CA ALA A 631 -5.38 35.95 -24.76
C ALA A 631 -5.79 37.41 -24.99
N ALA A 632 -4.98 38.39 -24.57
CA ALA A 632 -5.21 39.80 -24.84
C ALA A 632 -5.08 40.15 -26.34
N ARG A 633 -4.14 39.54 -27.07
CA ARG A 633 -4.04 39.65 -28.54
C ARG A 633 -5.21 39.01 -29.26
N ALA A 634 -5.69 37.85 -28.80
CA ALA A 634 -6.88 37.20 -29.34
C ALA A 634 -8.16 38.03 -29.10
N ALA A 635 -8.30 38.61 -27.90
CA ALA A 635 -9.39 39.54 -27.59
C ALA A 635 -9.32 40.84 -28.41
N ALA A 636 -8.13 41.38 -28.65
CA ALA A 636 -7.94 42.55 -29.51
C ALA A 636 -8.25 42.27 -30.99
N ALA A 637 -7.95 41.06 -31.48
CA ALA A 637 -8.34 40.61 -32.81
C ALA A 637 -9.86 40.39 -32.95
N ALA A 638 -10.52 39.84 -31.91
CA ALA A 638 -11.97 39.70 -31.89
C ALA A 638 -12.72 41.06 -31.81
N ALA A 639 -12.10 42.08 -31.22
CA ALA A 639 -12.67 43.42 -31.10
C ALA A 639 -12.57 44.27 -32.39
N SER A 640 -11.86 43.82 -33.43
CA SER A 640 -11.66 44.61 -34.67
C SER A 640 -12.73 44.38 -35.75
N SER A 641 -13.79 43.60 -35.49
CA SER A 641 -14.83 43.29 -36.48
C SER A 641 -16.25 43.53 -35.94
N THR A 642 -16.68 44.79 -35.82
CA THR A 642 -18.08 45.24 -35.95
C THR A 642 -18.20 46.77 -35.92
N CYS A 643 -19.17 47.34 -36.65
CA CYS A 643 -19.53 48.77 -36.65
C CYS A 643 -21.05 48.95 -36.38
N PRO A 644 -21.53 50.17 -36.01
CA PRO A 644 -22.63 50.30 -35.04
C PRO A 644 -23.90 51.04 -35.51
N ALA A 645 -25.02 50.80 -34.80
CA ALA A 645 -26.23 51.63 -34.63
C ALA A 645 -27.15 50.95 -33.58
N ALA A 646 -28.00 51.58 -32.76
CA ALA A 646 -28.20 52.98 -32.33
C ALA A 646 -28.92 53.03 -30.95
N LEU A 647 -29.03 54.22 -30.35
CA LEU A 647 -29.69 54.59 -29.06
C LEU A 647 -31.26 54.50 -29.13
N PRO A 648 -32.09 54.64 -28.04
CA PRO A 648 -31.89 55.57 -26.91
C PRO A 648 -32.47 55.30 -25.48
N THR A 649 -32.09 56.23 -24.57
CA THR A 649 -32.83 56.80 -23.39
C THR A 649 -32.84 56.13 -22.00
N ALA A 650 -32.87 57.01 -20.98
CA ALA A 650 -32.68 56.81 -19.51
C ALA A 650 -34.01 57.13 -18.73
N PRO A 651 -34.11 57.49 -17.41
CA PRO A 651 -33.09 57.90 -16.40
C PRO A 651 -33.27 57.48 -14.90
N GLN A 652 -32.21 57.67 -14.08
CA GLN A 652 -32.19 58.07 -12.63
C GLN A 652 -32.91 57.16 -11.57
N GLN A 653 -32.64 57.16 -10.24
CA GLN A 653 -31.86 58.05 -9.34
C GLN A 653 -31.42 57.35 -8.00
N LYS A 654 -30.22 57.68 -7.51
CA LYS A 654 -29.76 57.94 -6.11
C LYS A 654 -30.17 57.11 -4.85
N GLN A 655 -29.11 56.71 -4.12
CA GLN A 655 -28.75 57.01 -2.69
C GLN A 655 -29.07 56.06 -1.49
N GLN A 656 -27.96 55.79 -0.77
CA GLN A 656 -27.71 55.34 0.61
C GLN A 656 -28.23 56.34 1.70
N PRO A 657 -28.30 56.04 3.04
CA PRO A 657 -27.14 55.62 3.88
C PRO A 657 -27.42 54.71 5.11
N ALA A 658 -26.51 54.72 6.10
CA ALA A 658 -26.25 53.67 7.10
C ALA A 658 -26.37 54.13 8.58
N THR A 659 -25.78 53.36 9.52
CA THR A 659 -25.59 53.59 10.99
C THR A 659 -26.78 53.26 11.91
N CYS A 660 -26.66 53.04 13.24
CA CYS A 660 -25.65 52.44 14.16
C CYS A 660 -26.25 52.44 15.61
N VAL A 661 -25.54 51.84 16.61
CA VAL A 661 -25.38 52.26 18.04
C VAL A 661 -25.94 51.35 19.17
N ARG A 662 -25.02 50.86 20.05
CA ARG A 662 -25.05 50.52 21.53
C ARG A 662 -26.27 49.79 22.14
N GLY A 663 -26.21 49.08 23.28
CA GLY A 663 -25.13 48.75 24.24
C GLY A 663 -25.63 48.80 25.72
N ALA A 664 -25.03 48.02 26.64
CA ALA A 664 -25.05 48.08 28.14
C ALA A 664 -25.22 46.70 28.82
N ALA A 665 -24.77 46.58 30.09
CA ALA A 665 -24.64 45.34 30.88
C ALA A 665 -25.33 45.43 32.26
N ILE A 666 -25.48 44.29 32.99
CA ILE A 666 -25.49 44.13 34.47
C ILE A 666 -25.72 42.64 34.86
N THR A 667 -25.48 42.09 36.07
CA THR A 667 -24.24 41.99 36.91
C THR A 667 -24.49 41.04 38.11
N ILE A 668 -23.78 39.88 38.21
CA ILE A 668 -23.51 39.06 39.44
C ILE A 668 -24.75 38.34 40.09
N THR A 669 -24.71 37.05 40.51
CA THR A 669 -24.18 36.55 41.81
C THR A 669 -24.00 35.02 41.85
N SER A 670 -23.13 34.55 42.75
CA SER A 670 -22.65 33.17 42.97
C SER A 670 -23.53 32.33 43.93
N ILE A 671 -23.22 31.02 44.06
CA ILE A 671 -22.84 30.33 45.33
C ILE A 671 -22.62 28.81 45.10
N THR A 672 -21.53 28.26 45.65
CA THR A 672 -21.29 26.83 45.95
C THR A 672 -21.02 26.71 47.47
N PRO A 673 -21.24 25.54 48.12
CA PRO A 673 -20.15 24.58 48.34
C PRO A 673 -20.56 23.08 48.44
N ALA A 674 -19.57 22.19 48.56
CA ALA A 674 -19.67 20.74 48.84
C ALA A 674 -19.34 20.47 50.35
N PRO A 675 -18.75 19.33 50.84
CA PRO A 675 -18.75 17.90 50.45
C PRO A 675 -18.97 16.91 51.65
N SER A 676 -18.91 15.58 51.42
CA SER A 676 -18.55 14.43 52.32
C SER A 676 -19.41 13.18 52.01
N GLY A 677 -19.03 11.91 52.24
CA GLY A 677 -17.76 11.32 52.67
C GLY A 677 -17.95 10.20 53.72
N ALA A 678 -17.74 8.91 53.38
CA ALA A 678 -17.53 7.80 54.36
C ALA A 678 -17.15 6.46 53.70
N SER A 679 -16.37 5.65 54.43
CA SER A 679 -15.99 4.26 54.11
C SER A 679 -17.02 3.24 54.59
N GLY A 680 -16.99 2.01 54.05
CA GLY A 680 -17.91 0.94 54.45
C GLY A 680 -17.44 -0.47 54.07
N THR A 681 -16.50 -1.04 54.82
CA THR A 681 -16.17 -2.48 54.76
C THR A 681 -17.35 -3.35 55.21
N VAL A 682 -17.76 -4.34 54.40
CA VAL A 682 -18.68 -5.41 54.84
C VAL A 682 -18.12 -6.79 54.48
N THR A 683 -17.58 -7.47 55.49
CA THR A 683 -17.31 -8.91 55.46
C THR A 683 -18.61 -9.69 55.63
N ARG A 684 -18.95 -10.62 54.71
CA ARG A 684 -19.95 -11.66 55.00
C ARG A 684 -19.65 -13.04 54.41
N LYS A 685 -19.03 -13.85 55.27
CA LYS A 685 -19.30 -15.28 55.53
C LYS A 685 -19.49 -16.24 54.34
N ARG A 686 -18.50 -17.13 54.22
CA ARG A 686 -18.64 -18.50 53.68
C ARG A 686 -19.98 -19.14 54.06
N LYS A 687 -20.65 -19.79 53.10
CA LYS A 687 -21.61 -20.87 53.39
C LYS A 687 -21.11 -22.15 52.73
N VAL A 688 -20.55 -23.04 53.55
CA VAL A 688 -20.17 -24.39 53.14
C VAL A 688 -21.43 -25.23 53.06
N VAL A 689 -21.67 -25.90 51.93
CA VAL A 689 -22.61 -27.02 51.85
C VAL A 689 -21.82 -28.27 51.45
N LYS A 690 -21.62 -29.16 52.43
CA LYS A 690 -21.23 -30.55 52.20
C LYS A 690 -22.51 -31.38 52.19
N THR A 691 -22.76 -32.13 51.12
CA THR A 691 -23.58 -33.37 51.15
C THR A 691 -22.97 -34.39 50.18
N HIS A 692 -23.29 -35.68 50.38
CA HIS A 692 -22.43 -36.79 50.00
C HIS A 692 -22.71 -37.46 48.64
N LYS A 693 -21.67 -38.16 48.16
CA LYS A 693 -21.69 -39.29 47.20
C LYS A 693 -22.91 -40.23 47.41
N LYS A 694 -23.51 -40.73 46.31
CA LYS A 694 -23.31 -42.13 45.82
C LYS A 694 -24.13 -42.50 44.56
N HIS A 695 -23.47 -43.30 43.70
CA HIS A 695 -23.94 -44.31 42.72
C HIS A 695 -24.92 -44.01 41.53
N ARG A 696 -24.36 -44.29 40.34
CA ARG A 696 -24.95 -44.84 39.08
C ARG A 696 -25.79 -46.13 39.29
N PRO A 697 -26.41 -46.74 38.23
CA PRO A 697 -27.06 -46.18 37.02
C PRO A 697 -28.40 -46.88 36.65
N SER A 698 -29.14 -46.37 35.66
CA SER A 698 -30.07 -47.21 34.87
C SER A 698 -30.24 -46.69 33.43
N ARG A 699 -30.61 -47.59 32.51
CA ARG A 699 -30.79 -47.35 31.07
C ARG A 699 -32.26 -47.02 30.77
N GLY A 700 -32.52 -46.23 29.70
CA GLY A 700 -33.88 -46.08 29.17
C GLY A 700 -34.00 -44.93 28.14
N ALA A 701 -33.83 -45.28 26.86
CA ALA A 701 -34.37 -44.51 25.73
C ALA A 701 -35.72 -45.16 25.31
N PRO A 702 -36.53 -44.61 24.38
CA PRO A 702 -36.32 -43.39 23.57
C PRO A 702 -37.52 -42.41 23.51
N CYS A 703 -37.23 -41.17 23.09
CA CYS A 703 -37.98 -40.37 22.10
C CYS A 703 -37.11 -39.16 21.71
#